data_AF-A0A7J8E6F4-F1
#
_entry.id   AF-A0A7J8E6F4-F1
#
_cell.length_a   1.000
_cell.length_b   1.000
_cell.length_c   1.000
_cell.angle_alpha   90.00
_cell.angle_beta   90.00
_cell.angle_gamma   90.00
#
_symmetry.space_group_name_H-M   'P 1'
#
loop_
_entity.id
_entity.type
_entity.pdbx_description
1 polymer ?
#
loop_
_entity_poly.entity_id
_entity_poly.type
_entity_poly.pdbx_seq_one_letter_code
_entity_poly.pdbx_strand_id
1 'polypeptide(L)'
;MGKKIKKEAEPPPKDVFDPLTIESKKAATVVLMLNSPEEEILAKACEAIYRFALKGEENKATLLELGAVEPLTKLLTHEDKIVRRNATMIFGILASNNDVKKLLRELDVMNSVIAQLAPEEEVVIHEFASLCLANMSAEYTSKVQIFEHGGLEPLIRLLSSPDPDVKKNSIECIYNLAQDFQCRATIQELNAIPSILELLKSEYPIIQLLALKTLGVITNDKESRAMLRDSQGMDLLIKILETKELNDLHIEALAVIANCLEDMDTMVLIQQTGGLKKLLAFAENSTIPDIQKNAAKAITKAAYDPENRKLFHEQEVEKCLIALLSSESDGTKIAASQAISAMCEHSGSKEFFNHQGIPQLIQLLKSDNEEVREAAALALANLTTCNPANANAAAEADAIDPLINTLSSKRDGAIANAATVLTNMATQEALRGSIQSRDVMGALLAPLRSANTVVQSKAALAVAATACDAEARAELRNSGGLEPLVELLRSKNDEVRRHASWAMTVCASDELMATELCRLGALDILEEINLSVSRKNKFSEAAYNKLLNNNLSLKYSQTGYLSSSNIIGDGFYDYGRINPGTKLLPLKDLCLQEPNDIRAILLVNSKSSDVSPPPSTEDKSSDIGYGRSISSSSSLRRASKEKTSAGVGSPTEEKSEPTSGRNTALSKGTTKEKGLRKGRGKKEEEKVKEEEELITVPKWAGEGSPEKEWYPPFDPDFCVYVYEVTKSILPINSIKEQIEALAKYVAEKMGGTIPKDKLQDFSWELHISELKFQLKSNVIPIGHIKKGIFYHRALLFKVFKMFASFAIK
;
A
#
# COMPACT_ATOMS: atom_id res chain seq x y z
N MET A 1 92.31 11.35 -14.80
CA MET A 1 92.68 11.92 -13.48
C MET A 1 92.60 13.44 -13.58
N GLY A 2 92.37 14.16 -12.48
CA GLY A 2 92.42 15.62 -12.47
C GLY A 2 91.94 16.20 -11.13
N LYS A 3 92.88 16.53 -10.22
CA LYS A 3 92.56 17.19 -8.95
C LYS A 3 92.21 18.66 -9.22
N LYS A 4 90.95 19.06 -9.04
CA LYS A 4 90.63 20.49 -8.84
C LYS A 4 91.14 20.89 -7.46
N ILE A 5 92.05 21.86 -7.42
CA ILE A 5 92.57 22.45 -6.19
C ILE A 5 91.42 23.26 -5.55
N LYS A 6 91.17 23.06 -4.24
CA LYS A 6 90.29 23.96 -3.49
C LYS A 6 90.94 25.34 -3.49
N LYS A 7 90.22 26.34 -3.99
CA LYS A 7 90.55 27.74 -3.72
C LYS A 7 90.24 27.96 -2.24
N GLU A 8 91.24 28.28 -1.42
CA GLU A 8 90.97 28.68 -0.04
C GLU A 8 90.21 30.01 -0.07
N ALA A 9 89.14 30.08 0.71
CA ALA A 9 88.39 31.33 0.89
C ALA A 9 89.15 32.19 1.89
N GLU A 10 89.17 33.50 1.67
CA GLU A 10 89.70 34.44 2.66
C GLU A 10 88.86 34.32 3.95
N PRO A 11 89.50 34.40 5.14
CA PRO A 11 88.75 34.39 6.39
C PRO A 11 87.81 35.61 6.45
N PRO A 12 86.59 35.47 7.00
CA PRO A 12 85.69 36.60 7.14
C PRO A 12 86.33 37.72 7.98
N PRO A 13 85.95 39.00 7.72
CA PRO A 13 86.46 40.11 8.51
C PRO A 13 86.09 39.94 9.99
N LYS A 14 86.96 40.42 10.88
CA LYS A 14 86.91 40.12 12.33
C LYS A 14 85.73 40.73 13.09
N ASP A 15 84.89 41.51 12.41
CA ASP A 15 83.74 42.22 12.97
C ASP A 15 82.40 41.58 12.54
N VAL A 16 82.42 40.31 12.10
CA VAL A 16 81.20 39.50 11.89
C VAL A 16 80.88 38.74 13.18
N PHE A 17 79.72 39.03 13.77
CA PHE A 17 79.19 38.26 14.90
C PHE A 17 78.88 36.81 14.48
N ASP A 18 79.09 35.86 15.39
CA ASP A 18 78.60 34.49 15.21
C ASP A 18 77.07 34.48 14.98
N PRO A 19 76.54 33.63 14.07
CA PRO A 19 75.10 33.54 13.84
C PRO A 19 74.33 33.20 15.12
N LEU A 20 73.47 34.13 15.55
CA LEU A 20 72.64 33.95 16.74
C LEU A 20 71.67 32.78 16.52
N THR A 21 71.80 31.72 17.32
CA THR A 21 70.90 30.56 17.27
C THR A 21 69.57 30.87 17.96
N ILE A 22 68.62 31.40 17.18
CA ILE A 22 67.29 31.82 17.65
C ILE A 22 66.37 30.60 17.94
N GLU A 23 66.74 29.80 18.94
CA GLU A 23 65.98 28.62 19.39
C GLU A 23 65.37 28.82 20.79
N SER A 24 64.09 29.19 20.85
CA SER A 24 63.33 29.21 22.12
C SER A 24 62.60 27.90 22.38
N LYS A 25 62.73 27.37 23.60
CA LYS A 25 62.13 26.10 24.03
C LYS A 25 60.77 26.25 24.75
N LYS A 26 60.19 27.45 24.78
CA LYS A 26 58.89 27.74 25.43
C LYS A 26 57.88 28.24 24.41
N ALA A 27 56.76 27.52 24.24
CA ALA A 27 55.72 27.86 23.27
C ALA A 27 55.25 29.32 23.37
N ALA A 28 54.97 29.83 24.58
CA ALA A 28 54.56 31.23 24.79
C ALA A 28 55.58 32.26 24.27
N THR A 29 56.88 31.98 24.38
CA THR A 29 57.93 32.86 23.85
C THR A 29 57.97 32.81 22.33
N VAL A 30 57.77 31.63 21.73
CA VAL A 30 57.71 31.47 20.27
C VAL A 30 56.46 32.15 19.68
N VAL A 31 55.32 32.12 20.38
CA VAL A 31 54.11 32.85 19.99
C VAL A 31 54.32 34.37 20.02
N LEU A 32 55.03 34.89 21.03
CA LEU A 32 55.40 36.31 21.06
C LEU A 32 56.30 36.72 19.87
N MET A 33 57.20 35.83 19.43
CA MET A 33 58.09 36.06 18.27
C MET A 33 57.33 36.24 16.94
N LEU A 34 56.06 35.84 16.84
CA LEU A 34 55.21 36.08 15.66
C LEU A 34 54.89 37.57 15.42
N ASN A 35 55.21 38.46 16.36
CA ASN A 35 55.06 39.91 16.23
C ASN A 35 56.40 40.62 15.94
N SER A 36 57.44 39.86 15.56
CA SER A 36 58.73 40.38 15.13
C SER A 36 58.63 41.10 13.78
N PRO A 37 59.34 42.22 13.56
CA PRO A 37 59.53 42.79 12.22
C PRO A 37 60.56 42.00 11.38
N GLU A 38 61.44 41.23 12.03
CA GLU A 38 62.52 40.49 11.36
C GLU A 38 62.00 39.18 10.74
N GLU A 39 62.14 39.03 9.43
CA GLU A 39 61.62 37.89 8.66
C GLU A 39 62.22 36.55 9.08
N GLU A 40 63.52 36.51 9.41
CA GLU A 40 64.18 35.30 9.90
C GLU A 40 63.60 34.83 11.25
N ILE A 41 63.24 35.78 12.13
CA ILE A 41 62.59 35.48 13.42
C ILE A 41 61.18 34.95 13.19
N LEU A 42 60.41 35.54 12.27
CA LEU A 42 59.08 35.04 11.88
C LEU A 42 59.16 33.62 11.29
N ALA A 43 60.08 33.40 10.35
CA ALA A 43 60.28 32.10 9.72
C ALA A 43 60.66 31.02 10.74
N LYS A 44 61.54 31.34 11.71
CA LYS A 44 61.94 30.44 12.82
C LYS A 44 60.82 30.22 13.84
N ALA A 45 60.05 31.25 14.16
CA ALA A 45 58.90 31.13 15.04
C ALA A 45 57.84 30.19 14.45
N CYS A 46 57.49 30.39 13.17
CA CYS A 46 56.56 29.51 12.46
C CYS A 46 57.10 28.08 12.32
N GLU A 47 58.38 27.88 11.99
CA GLU A 47 59.00 26.54 11.94
C GLU A 47 58.89 25.81 13.30
N ALA A 48 59.13 26.51 14.41
CA ALA A 48 59.01 25.95 15.75
C ALA A 48 57.55 25.66 16.15
N ILE A 49 56.59 26.52 15.79
CA ILE A 49 55.15 26.32 16.04
C ILE A 49 54.60 25.14 15.23
N TYR A 50 54.96 25.03 13.94
CA TYR A 50 54.59 23.89 13.09
C TYR A 50 55.06 22.55 13.71
N ARG A 51 56.35 22.48 14.08
CA ARG A 51 56.95 21.33 14.77
C ARG A 51 56.38 21.05 16.17
N PHE A 52 55.66 22.00 16.78
CA PHE A 52 54.97 21.83 18.05
C PHE A 52 53.53 21.31 17.84
N ALA A 53 52.77 21.93 16.93
CA ALA A 53 51.41 21.56 16.57
C ALA A 53 51.31 20.12 16.00
N LEU A 54 52.33 19.68 15.25
CA LEU A 54 52.40 18.31 14.71
C LEU A 54 52.44 17.20 15.77
N LYS A 55 52.77 17.51 17.03
CA LYS A 55 52.99 16.48 18.08
C LYS A 55 51.72 16.01 18.80
N GLY A 56 50.57 16.65 18.58
CA GLY A 56 49.28 16.22 19.13
C GLY A 56 48.30 17.37 19.39
N GLU A 57 47.03 17.04 19.60
CA GLU A 57 45.94 18.01 19.84
C GLU A 57 46.17 18.93 21.03
N GLU A 58 46.74 18.41 22.13
CA GLU A 58 47.06 19.20 23.33
C GLU A 58 47.95 20.41 23.02
N ASN A 59 48.88 20.27 22.06
CA ASN A 59 49.73 21.37 21.61
C ASN A 59 48.99 22.38 20.72
N LYS A 60 47.98 21.92 19.96
CA LYS A 60 47.12 22.80 19.14
C LYS A 60 46.21 23.65 20.04
N ALA A 61 45.63 23.02 21.07
CA ALA A 61 44.89 23.71 22.13
C ALA A 61 45.80 24.70 22.89
N THR A 62 47.01 24.28 23.28
CA THR A 62 47.99 25.17 23.92
C THR A 62 48.35 26.38 23.05
N LEU A 63 48.48 26.22 21.73
CA LEU A 63 48.73 27.33 20.80
C LEU A 63 47.52 28.27 20.68
N LEU A 64 46.30 27.74 20.74
CA LEU A 64 45.06 28.52 20.76
C LEU A 64 44.95 29.34 22.06
N GLU A 65 45.17 28.72 23.22
CA GLU A 65 45.18 29.38 24.54
C GLU A 65 46.24 30.48 24.65
N LEU A 66 47.39 30.30 23.98
CA LEU A 66 48.46 31.29 23.91
C LEU A 66 48.20 32.42 22.89
N GLY A 67 47.07 32.39 22.17
CA GLY A 67 46.71 33.43 21.20
C GLY A 67 47.51 33.39 19.89
N ALA A 68 48.07 32.23 19.50
CA ALA A 68 48.94 32.12 18.33
C ALA A 68 48.22 32.37 16.99
N VAL A 69 46.90 32.15 16.94
CA VAL A 69 46.12 32.17 15.69
C VAL A 69 46.02 33.57 15.07
N GLU A 70 45.77 34.61 15.87
CA GLU A 70 45.60 35.99 15.38
C GLU A 70 46.87 36.58 14.71
N PRO A 71 48.09 36.44 15.28
CA PRO A 71 49.31 36.81 14.58
C PRO A 71 49.53 36.00 13.29
N LEU A 72 49.31 34.68 13.33
CA LEU A 72 49.49 33.81 12.16
C LEU A 72 48.61 34.23 10.97
N THR A 73 47.37 34.68 11.21
CA THR A 73 46.46 35.13 10.13
C THR A 73 47.08 36.25 9.31
N LYS A 74 47.80 37.18 9.95
CA LYS A 74 48.49 38.30 9.28
C LYS A 74 49.68 37.84 8.44
N LEU A 75 50.28 36.69 8.78
CA LEU A 75 51.41 36.12 8.07
C LEU A 75 51.02 35.37 6.78
N LEU A 76 49.74 35.03 6.59
CA LEU A 76 49.23 34.50 5.31
C LEU A 76 49.40 35.48 4.14
N THR A 77 49.45 36.79 4.43
CA THR A 77 49.61 37.87 3.43
C THR A 77 50.95 38.61 3.59
N HIS A 78 51.95 37.98 4.20
CA HIS A 78 53.30 38.54 4.33
C HIS A 78 54.00 38.66 2.96
N GLU A 79 54.99 39.57 2.81
CA GLU A 79 55.71 39.74 1.54
C GLU A 79 56.70 38.60 1.25
N ASP A 80 57.52 38.20 2.23
CA ASP A 80 58.35 36.99 2.12
C ASP A 80 57.53 35.70 1.97
N LYS A 81 57.98 34.84 1.04
CA LYS A 81 57.40 33.54 0.73
C LYS A 81 57.62 32.49 1.83
N ILE A 82 58.75 32.52 2.54
CA ILE A 82 59.05 31.52 3.58
C ILE A 82 58.12 31.73 4.79
N VAL A 83 57.89 32.98 5.19
CA VAL A 83 56.91 33.36 6.21
C VAL A 83 55.50 32.96 5.80
N ARG A 84 55.03 33.30 4.57
CA ARG A 84 53.72 32.85 4.06
C ARG A 84 53.57 31.33 4.10
N ARG A 85 54.51 30.60 3.51
CA ARG A 85 54.46 29.13 3.47
C ARG A 85 54.41 28.54 4.87
N ASN A 86 55.32 28.97 5.76
CA ASN A 86 55.37 28.42 7.10
C ASN A 86 54.09 28.76 7.91
N ALA A 87 53.44 29.90 7.66
CA ALA A 87 52.13 30.23 8.23
C ALA A 87 51.01 29.32 7.68
N THR A 88 50.93 29.15 6.36
CA THR A 88 49.96 28.25 5.69
C THR A 88 50.11 26.80 6.17
N MET A 89 51.35 26.32 6.34
CA MET A 89 51.65 24.99 6.92
C MET A 89 51.08 24.82 8.34
N ILE A 90 51.14 25.86 9.18
CA ILE A 90 50.56 25.83 10.52
C ILE A 90 49.03 25.78 10.43
N PHE A 91 48.39 26.58 9.57
CA PHE A 91 46.94 26.56 9.43
C PHE A 91 46.39 25.21 8.96
N GLY A 92 47.03 24.56 7.98
CA GLY A 92 46.65 23.22 7.54
C GLY A 92 46.62 22.20 8.68
N ILE A 93 47.58 22.27 9.61
CA ILE A 93 47.63 21.39 10.80
C ILE A 93 46.67 21.84 11.91
N LEU A 94 46.60 23.14 12.23
CA LEU A 94 45.74 23.64 13.31
C LEU A 94 44.25 23.54 12.98
N ALA A 95 43.85 23.68 11.70
CA ALA A 95 42.46 23.61 11.26
C ALA A 95 41.79 22.24 11.51
N SER A 96 42.54 21.19 11.85
CA SER A 96 41.95 19.92 12.31
C SER A 96 41.27 20.01 13.69
N ASN A 97 41.62 21.01 14.50
CA ASN A 97 41.07 21.23 15.83
C ASN A 97 39.81 22.12 15.80
N ASN A 98 38.69 21.66 16.39
CA ASN A 98 37.38 22.33 16.24
C ASN A 98 37.32 23.75 16.85
N ASP A 99 37.98 24.00 17.98
CA ASP A 99 38.00 25.33 18.59
C ASP A 99 38.85 26.31 17.77
N VAL A 100 39.91 25.81 17.11
CA VAL A 100 40.62 26.58 16.07
C VAL A 100 39.69 26.87 14.90
N LYS A 101 38.99 25.87 14.31
CA LYS A 101 38.07 26.09 13.17
C LYS A 101 37.06 27.21 13.46
N LYS A 102 36.52 27.23 14.69
CA LYS A 102 35.63 28.29 15.16
C LYS A 102 36.30 29.66 15.09
N LEU A 103 37.49 29.82 15.66
CA LEU A 103 38.23 31.09 15.61
C LEU A 103 38.63 31.49 14.18
N LEU A 104 38.95 30.54 13.28
CA LEU A 104 39.24 30.82 11.88
C LEU A 104 38.04 31.41 11.12
N ARG A 105 36.81 31.08 11.53
CA ARG A 105 35.59 31.74 11.01
C ARG A 105 35.41 33.13 11.59
N GLU A 106 35.60 33.29 12.89
CA GLU A 106 35.46 34.58 13.59
C GLU A 106 36.50 35.62 13.12
N LEU A 107 37.63 35.17 12.58
CA LEU A 107 38.68 35.98 11.94
C LEU A 107 38.57 36.06 10.40
N ASP A 108 37.52 35.49 9.79
CA ASP A 108 37.22 35.46 8.34
C ASP A 108 38.39 35.08 7.41
N VAL A 109 39.24 34.12 7.84
CA VAL A 109 40.51 33.85 7.16
C VAL A 109 40.37 33.10 5.82
N MET A 110 39.16 32.69 5.44
CA MET A 110 38.92 31.80 4.30
C MET A 110 39.42 32.39 2.99
N ASN A 111 39.21 33.69 2.75
CA ASN A 111 39.72 34.39 1.57
C ASN A 111 41.27 34.33 1.50
N SER A 112 41.94 34.63 2.62
CA SER A 112 43.41 34.59 2.71
C SER A 112 43.99 33.19 2.52
N VAL A 113 43.27 32.13 2.90
CA VAL A 113 43.65 30.73 2.66
C VAL A 113 43.39 30.31 1.21
N ILE A 114 42.28 30.73 0.60
CA ILE A 114 41.98 30.46 -0.82
C ILE A 114 43.01 31.14 -1.74
N ALA A 115 43.46 32.35 -1.39
CA ALA A 115 44.54 33.03 -2.11
C ALA A 115 45.86 32.22 -2.14
N GLN A 116 46.14 31.38 -1.13
CA GLN A 116 47.32 30.50 -1.11
C GLN A 116 47.25 29.38 -2.17
N LEU A 117 46.08 29.11 -2.76
CA LEU A 117 45.92 28.13 -3.84
C LEU A 117 46.38 28.65 -5.21
N ALA A 118 46.84 29.89 -5.31
CA ALA A 118 47.20 30.56 -6.57
C ALA A 118 48.26 29.77 -7.39
N PRO A 119 48.17 29.74 -8.74
CA PRO A 119 49.06 28.94 -9.61
C PRO A 119 50.57 29.14 -9.40
N GLU A 120 50.97 30.33 -8.93
CA GLU A 120 52.36 30.78 -8.76
C GLU A 120 52.99 30.45 -7.39
N GLU A 121 52.23 29.86 -6.47
CA GLU A 121 52.75 29.43 -5.16
C GLU A 121 53.27 27.98 -5.15
N GLU A 122 54.10 27.65 -4.15
CA GLU A 122 54.73 26.33 -4.05
C GLU A 122 53.70 25.21 -3.82
N VAL A 123 53.98 24.00 -4.32
CA VAL A 123 53.11 22.82 -4.13
C VAL A 123 52.84 22.53 -2.64
N VAL A 124 53.81 22.79 -1.76
CA VAL A 124 53.66 22.70 -0.29
C VAL A 124 52.65 23.74 0.24
N ILE A 125 52.58 24.93 -0.36
CA ILE A 125 51.55 25.92 -0.02
C ILE A 125 50.18 25.39 -0.42
N HIS A 126 50.05 24.80 -1.61
CA HIS A 126 48.80 24.17 -2.07
C HIS A 126 48.38 22.99 -1.17
N GLU A 127 49.32 22.17 -0.71
CA GLU A 127 49.10 21.01 0.17
C GLU A 127 48.42 21.45 1.47
N PHE A 128 49.03 22.38 2.20
CA PHE A 128 48.53 22.81 3.51
C PHE A 128 47.35 23.78 3.43
N ALA A 129 47.25 24.59 2.37
CA ALA A 129 46.06 25.41 2.12
C ALA A 129 44.83 24.55 1.79
N SER A 130 44.98 23.56 0.89
CA SER A 130 43.90 22.61 0.60
C SER A 130 43.57 21.73 1.81
N LEU A 131 44.54 21.34 2.63
CA LEU A 131 44.31 20.64 3.91
C LEU A 131 43.51 21.50 4.90
N CYS A 132 43.80 22.80 5.00
CA CYS A 132 43.05 23.73 5.81
C CYS A 132 41.58 23.79 5.34
N LEU A 133 41.38 24.01 4.04
CA LEU A 133 40.04 24.11 3.45
C LEU A 133 39.26 22.79 3.54
N ALA A 134 39.89 21.63 3.37
CA ALA A 134 39.28 20.32 3.58
C ALA A 134 38.78 20.17 5.03
N ASN A 135 39.62 20.47 6.02
CA ASN A 135 39.23 20.42 7.44
C ASN A 135 38.10 21.39 7.80
N MET A 136 38.13 22.61 7.23
CA MET A 136 37.10 23.63 7.43
C MET A 136 35.78 23.28 6.75
N SER A 137 35.82 22.72 5.53
CA SER A 137 34.65 22.33 4.73
C SER A 137 33.77 21.26 5.39
N ALA A 138 34.22 20.61 6.46
CA ALA A 138 33.38 19.74 7.28
C ALA A 138 32.20 20.49 7.94
N GLU A 139 32.32 21.81 8.19
CA GLU A 139 31.30 22.62 8.86
C GLU A 139 30.52 23.51 7.87
N TYR A 140 29.19 23.54 8.01
CA TYR A 140 28.29 24.20 7.05
C TYR A 140 28.60 25.69 6.80
N THR A 141 28.87 26.47 7.85
CA THR A 141 29.21 27.90 7.71
C THR A 141 30.50 28.12 6.92
N SER A 142 31.49 27.25 7.08
CA SER A 142 32.73 27.31 6.32
C SER A 142 32.57 26.82 4.88
N LYS A 143 31.64 25.89 4.58
CA LYS A 143 31.26 25.59 3.18
C LYS A 143 30.77 26.84 2.45
N VAL A 144 29.89 27.61 3.10
CA VAL A 144 29.35 28.87 2.55
C VAL A 144 30.47 29.87 2.31
N GLN A 145 31.32 30.16 3.32
CA GLN A 145 32.45 31.08 3.15
C GLN A 145 33.43 30.64 2.04
N ILE A 146 33.70 29.33 1.88
CA ILE A 146 34.60 28.82 0.83
C ILE A 146 33.97 28.96 -0.56
N PHE A 147 32.65 28.78 -0.68
CA PHE A 147 31.90 28.98 -1.92
C PHE A 147 31.82 30.46 -2.32
N GLU A 148 31.42 31.34 -1.39
CA GLU A 148 31.27 32.78 -1.64
C GLU A 148 32.60 33.46 -2.03
N HIS A 149 33.74 32.96 -1.54
CA HIS A 149 35.08 33.40 -1.93
C HIS A 149 35.65 32.68 -3.17
N GLY A 150 34.82 31.96 -3.94
CA GLY A 150 35.21 31.36 -5.23
C GLY A 150 36.15 30.17 -5.14
N GLY A 151 36.28 29.52 -3.97
CA GLY A 151 37.27 28.49 -3.71
C GLY A 151 37.19 27.24 -4.60
N LEU A 152 36.07 26.99 -5.26
CA LEU A 152 35.88 25.84 -6.16
C LEU A 152 36.85 25.83 -7.35
N GLU A 153 37.05 26.96 -8.04
CA GLU A 153 37.90 27.01 -9.24
C GLU A 153 39.37 26.65 -8.93
N PRO A 154 40.03 27.24 -7.91
CA PRO A 154 41.36 26.81 -7.50
C PRO A 154 41.43 25.32 -7.10
N LEU A 155 40.44 24.80 -6.35
CA LEU A 155 40.42 23.40 -5.93
C LEU A 155 40.27 22.44 -7.13
N ILE A 156 39.42 22.76 -8.11
CA ILE A 156 39.22 21.96 -9.32
C ILE A 156 40.50 21.92 -10.16
N ARG A 157 41.20 23.06 -10.32
CA ARG A 157 42.52 23.10 -10.97
C ARG A 157 43.56 22.23 -10.26
N LEU A 158 43.56 22.20 -8.92
CA LEU A 158 44.52 21.43 -8.13
C LEU A 158 44.31 19.90 -8.17
N LEU A 159 43.19 19.40 -8.71
CA LEU A 159 43.03 17.98 -9.03
C LEU A 159 44.08 17.47 -10.05
N SER A 160 44.61 18.37 -10.88
CA SER A 160 45.68 18.12 -11.84
C SER A 160 47.10 18.28 -11.27
N SER A 161 47.26 18.50 -9.96
CA SER A 161 48.57 18.58 -9.28
C SER A 161 49.42 17.32 -9.54
N PRO A 162 50.76 17.39 -9.56
CA PRO A 162 51.60 16.18 -9.50
C PRO A 162 51.53 15.50 -8.11
N ASP A 163 51.14 16.23 -7.07
CA ASP A 163 51.21 15.79 -5.68
C ASP A 163 49.92 15.09 -5.21
N PRO A 164 50.02 13.93 -4.52
CA PRO A 164 48.85 13.15 -4.10
C PRO A 164 48.07 13.76 -2.94
N ASP A 165 48.73 14.45 -2.00
CA ASP A 165 48.07 15.04 -0.83
C ASP A 165 47.31 16.31 -1.22
N VAL A 166 47.89 17.14 -2.12
CA VAL A 166 47.17 18.23 -2.80
C VAL A 166 45.90 17.72 -3.49
N LYS A 167 45.99 16.62 -4.26
CA LYS A 167 44.80 16.00 -4.90
C LYS A 167 43.79 15.55 -3.87
N LYS A 168 44.22 14.77 -2.87
CA LYS A 168 43.39 14.15 -1.83
C LYS A 168 42.64 15.20 -1.00
N ASN A 169 43.31 16.28 -0.62
CA ASN A 169 42.70 17.39 0.12
C ASN A 169 41.75 18.20 -0.77
N SER A 170 42.13 18.45 -2.03
CA SER A 170 41.27 19.22 -2.96
C SER A 170 39.97 18.47 -3.29
N ILE A 171 40.02 17.16 -3.56
CA ILE A 171 38.81 16.37 -3.84
C ILE A 171 37.95 16.15 -2.57
N GLU A 172 38.54 16.05 -1.38
CA GLU A 172 37.78 16.00 -0.12
C GLU A 172 37.02 17.32 0.13
N CYS A 173 37.66 18.46 -0.10
CA CYS A 173 37.01 19.77 -0.01
C CYS A 173 35.85 19.89 -1.03
N ILE A 174 36.07 19.51 -2.29
CA ILE A 174 35.03 19.50 -3.33
C ILE A 174 33.88 18.54 -2.97
N TYR A 175 34.16 17.34 -2.45
CA TYR A 175 33.15 16.40 -1.97
C TYR A 175 32.27 17.00 -0.86
N ASN A 176 32.90 17.70 0.10
CA ASN A 176 32.19 18.36 1.19
C ASN A 176 31.34 19.54 0.70
N LEU A 177 31.83 20.32 -0.25
CA LEU A 177 31.09 21.42 -0.88
C LEU A 177 29.91 20.91 -1.72
N ALA A 178 30.10 19.88 -2.56
CA ALA A 178 29.10 19.31 -3.46
C ALA A 178 27.84 18.75 -2.78
N GLN A 179 27.83 18.60 -1.45
CA GLN A 179 26.61 18.32 -0.70
C GLN A 179 25.55 19.43 -0.90
N ASP A 180 25.98 20.69 -1.05
CA ASP A 180 25.11 21.81 -1.35
C ASP A 180 24.82 21.92 -2.86
N PHE A 181 23.57 22.25 -3.23
CA PHE A 181 23.14 22.34 -4.62
C PHE A 181 23.77 23.53 -5.37
N GLN A 182 24.07 24.64 -4.68
CA GLN A 182 24.72 25.80 -5.30
C GLN A 182 26.15 25.45 -5.72
N CYS A 183 26.86 24.71 -4.86
CA CYS A 183 28.19 24.20 -5.19
C CYS A 183 28.17 23.25 -6.39
N ARG A 184 27.15 22.39 -6.53
CA ARG A 184 27.04 21.47 -7.68
C ARG A 184 26.82 22.19 -9.00
N ALA A 185 25.99 23.24 -9.03
CA ALA A 185 25.82 24.08 -10.22
C ALA A 185 27.17 24.66 -10.67
N THR A 186 27.95 25.26 -9.76
CA THR A 186 29.27 25.81 -10.12
C THR A 186 30.31 24.75 -10.46
N ILE A 187 30.22 23.53 -9.90
CA ILE A 187 31.04 22.38 -10.32
C ILE A 187 30.72 21.94 -11.77
N GLN A 188 29.49 22.12 -12.23
CA GLN A 188 29.09 21.91 -13.63
C GLN A 188 29.58 23.05 -14.53
N GLU A 189 29.38 24.31 -14.13
CA GLU A 189 29.84 25.51 -14.86
C GLU A 189 31.37 25.49 -15.10
N LEU A 190 32.14 25.05 -14.11
CA LEU A 190 33.60 24.93 -14.17
C LEU A 190 34.09 23.63 -14.86
N ASN A 191 33.18 22.81 -15.39
CA ASN A 191 33.46 21.55 -16.08
C ASN A 191 34.42 20.61 -15.32
N ALA A 192 34.16 20.37 -14.02
CA ALA A 192 35.08 19.60 -13.17
C ALA A 192 35.13 18.10 -13.48
N ILE A 193 34.13 17.55 -14.17
CA ILE A 193 33.91 16.09 -14.26
C ILE A 193 35.09 15.35 -14.95
N PRO A 194 35.66 15.81 -16.08
CA PRO A 194 36.88 15.23 -16.64
C PRO A 194 38.05 15.16 -15.65
N SER A 195 38.27 16.21 -14.86
CA SER A 195 39.33 16.24 -13.84
C SER A 195 39.07 15.24 -12.70
N ILE A 196 37.82 15.08 -12.28
CA ILE A 196 37.43 14.09 -11.27
C ILE A 196 37.54 12.65 -11.82
N LEU A 197 37.22 12.43 -13.10
CA LEU A 197 37.40 11.12 -13.76
C LEU A 197 38.88 10.73 -13.89
N GLU A 198 39.80 11.69 -14.05
CA GLU A 198 41.24 11.40 -14.09
C GLU A 198 41.76 10.88 -12.74
N LEU A 199 41.18 11.32 -11.61
CA LEU A 199 41.52 10.84 -10.27
C LEU A 199 41.27 9.34 -10.07
N LEU A 200 40.36 8.74 -10.85
CA LEU A 200 40.09 7.30 -10.82
C LEU A 200 41.30 6.46 -11.28
N LYS A 201 42.26 7.07 -11.98
CA LYS A 201 43.53 6.44 -12.42
C LYS A 201 44.67 6.65 -11.41
N SER A 202 44.41 7.28 -10.27
CA SER A 202 45.40 7.49 -9.21
C SER A 202 45.91 6.15 -8.64
N GLU A 203 47.19 6.09 -8.28
CA GLU A 203 47.79 4.94 -7.57
C GLU A 203 47.33 4.83 -6.10
N TYR A 204 46.63 5.85 -5.58
CA TYR A 204 46.21 5.96 -4.19
C TYR A 204 44.70 5.69 -4.04
N PRO A 205 44.26 4.58 -3.42
CA PRO A 205 42.84 4.20 -3.33
C PRO A 205 41.94 5.24 -2.66
N ILE A 206 42.45 6.01 -1.69
CA ILE A 206 41.69 7.08 -1.03
C ILE A 206 41.28 8.20 -2.01
N ILE A 207 42.13 8.50 -3.01
CA ILE A 207 41.82 9.49 -4.06
C ILE A 207 40.76 8.95 -5.01
N GLN A 208 40.86 7.67 -5.41
CA GLN A 208 39.85 7.00 -6.24
C GLN A 208 38.49 6.96 -5.52
N LEU A 209 38.47 6.63 -4.22
CA LEU A 209 37.27 6.57 -3.40
C LEU A 209 36.61 7.95 -3.22
N LEU A 210 37.37 8.99 -2.93
CA LEU A 210 36.85 10.37 -2.81
C LEU A 210 36.33 10.90 -4.15
N ALA A 211 36.99 10.56 -5.27
CA ALA A 211 36.52 10.89 -6.60
C ALA A 211 35.17 10.22 -6.91
N LEU A 212 35.02 8.91 -6.68
CA LEU A 212 33.74 8.21 -6.85
C LEU A 212 32.64 8.76 -5.93
N LYS A 213 32.97 9.10 -4.68
CA LYS A 213 32.02 9.75 -3.74
C LYS A 213 31.57 11.13 -4.22
N THR A 214 32.48 11.90 -4.83
CA THR A 214 32.15 13.18 -5.46
C THR A 214 31.24 12.98 -6.67
N LEU A 215 31.58 12.04 -7.57
CA LEU A 215 30.74 11.69 -8.73
C LEU A 215 29.34 11.22 -8.31
N GLY A 216 29.23 10.40 -7.26
CA GLY A 216 27.96 9.87 -6.74
C GLY A 216 27.05 10.94 -6.12
N VAL A 217 27.63 12.05 -5.68
CA VAL A 217 26.89 13.23 -5.18
C VAL A 217 26.44 14.12 -6.34
N ILE A 218 27.31 14.42 -7.31
CA ILE A 218 26.95 15.33 -8.42
C ILE A 218 26.03 14.70 -9.45
N THR A 219 26.12 13.38 -9.69
CA THR A 219 25.25 12.67 -10.66
C THR A 219 23.77 12.59 -10.29
N ASN A 220 23.37 13.05 -9.10
CA ASN A 220 21.95 13.25 -8.79
C ASN A 220 21.33 14.34 -9.68
N ASP A 221 22.11 15.34 -10.08
CA ASP A 221 21.70 16.39 -11.00
C ASP A 221 21.84 15.90 -12.47
N LYS A 222 20.88 16.26 -13.34
CA LYS A 222 20.77 15.68 -14.69
C LYS A 222 21.94 16.07 -15.59
N GLU A 223 22.34 17.33 -15.53
CA GLU A 223 23.39 17.92 -16.36
C GLU A 223 24.75 17.26 -16.07
N SER A 224 25.03 16.94 -14.80
CA SER A 224 26.20 16.15 -14.41
C SER A 224 26.19 14.71 -14.97
N ARG A 225 25.03 14.07 -15.18
CA ARG A 225 24.96 12.75 -15.84
C ARG A 225 25.34 12.86 -17.31
N ALA A 226 24.76 13.84 -18.02
CA ALA A 226 25.09 14.11 -19.41
C ALA A 226 26.59 14.42 -19.60
N MET A 227 27.16 15.31 -18.77
CA MET A 227 28.59 15.61 -18.79
C MET A 227 29.48 14.39 -18.50
N LEU A 228 29.08 13.50 -17.59
CA LEU A 228 29.83 12.26 -17.30
C LEU A 228 29.80 11.30 -18.48
N ARG A 229 28.63 11.09 -19.08
CA ARG A 229 28.43 10.30 -20.31
C ARG A 229 29.30 10.82 -21.45
N ASP A 230 29.24 12.13 -21.71
CA ASP A 230 29.97 12.79 -22.80
C ASP A 230 31.49 12.79 -22.55
N SER A 231 31.91 12.69 -21.28
CA SER A 231 33.33 12.52 -20.85
C SER A 231 33.81 11.06 -20.83
N GLN A 232 33.07 10.11 -21.43
CA GLN A 232 33.38 8.66 -21.41
C GLN A 232 33.46 8.04 -20.01
N GLY A 233 32.87 8.68 -18.99
CA GLY A 233 32.95 8.25 -17.60
C GLY A 233 32.32 6.87 -17.35
N MET A 234 31.31 6.49 -18.14
CA MET A 234 30.66 5.18 -18.02
C MET A 234 31.62 4.02 -18.34
N ASP A 235 32.47 4.16 -19.34
CA ASP A 235 33.45 3.11 -19.70
C ASP A 235 34.52 2.94 -18.62
N LEU A 236 34.92 4.04 -17.95
CA LEU A 236 35.81 4.02 -16.80
C LEU A 236 35.15 3.32 -15.59
N LEU A 237 33.89 3.64 -15.28
CA LEU A 237 33.14 3.03 -14.18
C LEU A 237 32.91 1.53 -14.41
N ILE A 238 32.52 1.12 -15.63
CA ILE A 238 32.37 -0.29 -15.99
C ILE A 238 33.72 -1.03 -15.86
N LYS A 239 34.82 -0.42 -16.31
CA LYS A 239 36.17 -0.99 -16.17
C LYS A 239 36.59 -1.17 -14.70
N ILE A 240 36.18 -0.29 -13.80
CA ILE A 240 36.40 -0.46 -12.34
C ILE A 240 35.69 -1.72 -11.85
N LEU A 241 34.42 -1.95 -12.23
CA LEU A 241 33.68 -3.16 -11.87
C LEU A 241 34.30 -4.45 -12.46
N GLU A 242 34.85 -4.39 -13.67
CA GLU A 242 35.57 -5.52 -14.29
C GLU A 242 36.92 -5.83 -13.61
N THR A 243 37.48 -4.89 -12.84
CA THR A 243 38.78 -5.04 -12.16
C THR A 243 38.58 -5.56 -10.74
N LYS A 244 38.97 -6.82 -10.48
CA LYS A 244 38.71 -7.50 -9.20
C LYS A 244 39.48 -6.92 -8.02
N GLU A 245 40.62 -6.31 -8.31
CA GLU A 245 41.55 -5.65 -7.40
C GLU A 245 41.01 -4.31 -6.87
N LEU A 246 39.87 -3.82 -7.42
CA LEU A 246 39.19 -2.59 -7.01
C LEU A 246 37.86 -2.86 -6.29
N ASN A 247 37.71 -4.03 -5.66
CA ASN A 247 36.50 -4.45 -4.95
C ASN A 247 36.00 -3.41 -3.92
N ASP A 248 36.92 -2.73 -3.23
CA ASP A 248 36.62 -1.68 -2.24
C ASP A 248 36.02 -0.40 -2.87
N LEU A 249 36.06 -0.27 -4.20
CA LEU A 249 35.47 0.84 -4.98
C LEU A 249 34.18 0.44 -5.72
N HIS A 250 33.86 -0.86 -5.79
CA HIS A 250 32.76 -1.35 -6.62
C HIS A 250 31.40 -0.83 -6.16
N ILE A 251 31.20 -0.62 -4.85
CA ILE A 251 29.95 -0.09 -4.29
C ILE A 251 29.74 1.37 -4.73
N GLU A 252 30.74 2.23 -4.53
CA GLU A 252 30.69 3.63 -4.95
C GLU A 252 30.60 3.79 -6.47
N ALA A 253 31.37 3.02 -7.26
CA ALA A 253 31.28 3.05 -8.72
C ALA A 253 29.90 2.63 -9.24
N LEU A 254 29.30 1.61 -8.61
CA LEU A 254 27.95 1.16 -8.90
C LEU A 254 26.88 2.20 -8.49
N ALA A 255 27.11 3.00 -7.45
CA ALA A 255 26.24 4.11 -7.07
C ALA A 255 26.29 5.26 -8.10
N VAL A 256 27.46 5.59 -8.66
CA VAL A 256 27.57 6.55 -9.77
C VAL A 256 26.81 6.02 -10.99
N ILE A 257 27.05 4.75 -11.37
CA ILE A 257 26.33 4.09 -12.46
C ILE A 257 24.81 4.15 -12.22
N ALA A 258 24.33 3.83 -11.02
CA ALA A 258 22.91 3.78 -10.67
C ALA A 258 22.17 5.12 -10.88
N ASN A 259 22.84 6.24 -10.65
CA ASN A 259 22.31 7.56 -11.01
C ASN A 259 22.33 7.75 -12.54
N CYS A 260 23.44 7.42 -13.19
CA CYS A 260 23.58 7.51 -14.64
C CYS A 260 22.57 6.66 -15.43
N LEU A 261 22.04 5.56 -14.86
CA LEU A 261 20.98 4.76 -15.50
C LEU A 261 19.61 5.48 -15.59
N GLU A 262 19.42 6.61 -14.90
CA GLU A 262 18.22 7.45 -15.03
C GLU A 262 18.26 8.38 -16.27
N ASP A 263 19.38 8.42 -17.00
CA ASP A 263 19.52 9.17 -18.24
C ASP A 263 19.35 8.24 -19.45
N MET A 264 18.30 8.47 -20.25
CA MET A 264 17.97 7.62 -21.40
C MET A 264 19.09 7.55 -22.44
N ASP A 265 19.76 8.67 -22.73
CA ASP A 265 20.88 8.72 -23.67
C ASP A 265 22.06 7.88 -23.15
N THR A 266 22.33 7.94 -21.84
CA THR A 266 23.33 7.09 -21.18
C THR A 266 22.97 5.61 -21.25
N MET A 267 21.70 5.27 -21.01
CA MET A 267 21.20 3.88 -21.09
C MET A 267 21.31 3.29 -22.50
N VAL A 268 20.96 4.07 -23.52
CA VAL A 268 21.17 3.69 -24.93
C VAL A 268 22.65 3.51 -25.25
N LEU A 269 23.53 4.41 -24.77
CA LEU A 269 24.97 4.30 -24.98
C LEU A 269 25.55 3.03 -24.35
N ILE A 270 25.24 2.73 -23.09
CA ILE A 270 25.76 1.51 -22.43
C ILE A 270 25.14 0.22 -22.97
N GLN A 271 23.95 0.28 -23.58
CA GLN A 271 23.41 -0.86 -24.33
C GLN A 271 24.24 -1.11 -25.61
N GLN A 272 24.51 -0.05 -26.38
CA GLN A 272 25.27 -0.11 -27.64
C GLN A 272 26.73 -0.56 -27.44
N THR A 273 27.40 -0.14 -26.36
CA THR A 273 28.76 -0.61 -26.02
C THR A 273 28.80 -2.00 -25.37
N GLY A 274 27.64 -2.60 -25.07
CA GLY A 274 27.53 -3.84 -24.30
C GLY A 274 27.84 -3.68 -22.80
N GLY A 275 28.06 -2.44 -22.34
CA GLY A 275 28.27 -2.09 -20.94
C GLY A 275 27.13 -2.53 -20.00
N LEU A 276 25.88 -2.46 -20.45
CA LEU A 276 24.73 -2.95 -19.70
C LEU A 276 24.81 -4.48 -19.48
N LYS A 277 25.19 -5.25 -20.50
CA LYS A 277 25.39 -6.70 -20.37
C LYS A 277 26.53 -7.05 -19.41
N LYS A 278 27.63 -6.27 -19.42
CA LYS A 278 28.72 -6.39 -18.43
C LYS A 278 28.23 -6.12 -17.00
N LEU A 279 27.44 -5.06 -16.80
CA LEU A 279 26.86 -4.70 -15.51
C LEU A 279 25.96 -5.79 -14.94
N LEU A 280 25.10 -6.39 -15.77
CA LEU A 280 24.23 -7.50 -15.36
C LEU A 280 25.03 -8.77 -15.02
N ALA A 281 26.01 -9.13 -15.84
CA ALA A 281 26.90 -10.27 -15.57
C ALA A 281 27.73 -10.07 -14.29
N PHE A 282 28.18 -8.84 -14.02
CA PHE A 282 28.87 -8.48 -12.78
C PHE A 282 27.95 -8.57 -11.56
N ALA A 283 26.71 -8.11 -11.66
CA ALA A 283 25.71 -8.22 -10.59
C ALA A 283 25.39 -9.69 -10.26
N GLU A 284 25.21 -10.54 -11.28
CA GLU A 284 24.90 -11.96 -11.13
C GLU A 284 26.07 -12.77 -10.54
N ASN A 285 27.31 -12.52 -11.00
CA ASN A 285 28.49 -13.28 -10.59
C ASN A 285 29.21 -12.74 -9.34
N SER A 286 28.76 -11.62 -8.77
CA SER A 286 29.37 -11.06 -7.56
C SER A 286 29.05 -11.89 -6.33
N THR A 287 30.08 -12.24 -5.56
CA THR A 287 29.97 -12.91 -4.26
C THR A 287 29.70 -11.95 -3.09
N ILE A 288 29.67 -10.64 -3.34
CA ILE A 288 29.49 -9.60 -2.32
C ILE A 288 28.02 -9.16 -2.32
N PRO A 289 27.24 -9.44 -1.26
CA PRO A 289 25.80 -9.17 -1.27
C PRO A 289 25.42 -7.70 -1.46
N ASP A 290 26.19 -6.75 -0.91
CA ASP A 290 25.91 -5.32 -1.11
C ASP A 290 26.09 -4.85 -2.56
N ILE A 291 26.97 -5.50 -3.34
CA ILE A 291 27.08 -5.25 -4.79
C ILE A 291 25.81 -5.76 -5.49
N GLN A 292 25.40 -7.00 -5.25
CA GLN A 292 24.17 -7.59 -5.83
C GLN A 292 22.93 -6.72 -5.52
N LYS A 293 22.76 -6.37 -4.25
CA LYS A 293 21.71 -5.50 -3.71
C LYS A 293 21.72 -4.10 -4.33
N ASN A 294 22.88 -3.46 -4.48
CA ASN A 294 22.97 -2.14 -5.08
C ASN A 294 22.75 -2.18 -6.60
N ALA A 295 23.11 -3.27 -7.28
CA ALA A 295 22.81 -3.45 -8.70
C ALA A 295 21.30 -3.64 -8.94
N ALA A 296 20.63 -4.46 -8.13
CA ALA A 296 19.18 -4.59 -8.19
C ALA A 296 18.46 -3.26 -7.85
N LYS A 297 18.98 -2.46 -6.93
CA LYS A 297 18.50 -1.08 -6.69
C LYS A 297 18.73 -0.15 -7.89
N ALA A 298 19.87 -0.23 -8.56
CA ALA A 298 20.15 0.54 -9.77
C ALA A 298 19.13 0.22 -10.89
N ILE A 299 18.88 -1.08 -11.11
CA ILE A 299 17.83 -1.55 -12.03
C ILE A 299 16.46 -1.03 -11.60
N THR A 300 16.11 -1.10 -10.31
CA THR A 300 14.84 -0.57 -9.79
C THR A 300 14.68 0.93 -10.06
N LYS A 301 15.73 1.73 -9.85
CA LYS A 301 15.71 3.19 -10.06
C LYS A 301 15.51 3.54 -11.54
N ALA A 302 16.25 2.87 -12.42
CA ALA A 302 16.18 3.08 -13.86
C ALA A 302 14.88 2.56 -14.48
N ALA A 303 14.33 1.46 -13.95
CA ALA A 303 13.10 0.82 -14.42
C ALA A 303 11.81 1.61 -14.12
N TYR A 304 11.88 2.78 -13.48
CA TYR A 304 10.73 3.70 -13.44
C TYR A 304 10.44 4.31 -14.82
N ASP A 305 11.43 4.47 -15.70
CA ASP A 305 11.20 4.90 -17.08
C ASP A 305 10.76 3.71 -17.97
N PRO A 306 9.70 3.85 -18.80
CA PRO A 306 9.18 2.78 -19.63
C PRO A 306 10.11 2.32 -20.77
N GLU A 307 10.90 3.22 -21.36
CA GLU A 307 11.85 2.82 -22.40
C GLU A 307 13.05 2.10 -21.79
N ASN A 308 13.51 2.51 -20.60
CA ASN A 308 14.52 1.74 -19.85
C ASN A 308 14.09 0.29 -19.58
N ARG A 309 12.83 0.06 -19.18
CA ARG A 309 12.31 -1.31 -19.00
C ARG A 309 12.39 -2.15 -20.28
N LYS A 310 12.14 -1.54 -21.44
CA LYS A 310 12.30 -2.20 -22.74
C LYS A 310 13.78 -2.52 -23.03
N LEU A 311 14.71 -1.57 -22.83
CA LEU A 311 16.15 -1.83 -23.05
C LEU A 311 16.70 -2.91 -22.11
N PHE A 312 16.22 -2.94 -20.86
CA PHE A 312 16.53 -4.00 -19.89
C PHE A 312 15.98 -5.37 -20.33
N HIS A 313 14.75 -5.44 -20.85
CA HIS A 313 14.17 -6.66 -21.40
C HIS A 313 14.94 -7.17 -22.64
N GLU A 314 15.34 -6.25 -23.53
CA GLU A 314 16.22 -6.53 -24.67
C GLU A 314 17.62 -7.06 -24.26
N GLN A 315 17.98 -6.97 -22.98
CA GLN A 315 19.22 -7.52 -22.40
C GLN A 315 18.96 -8.66 -21.40
N GLU A 316 17.74 -9.20 -21.35
CA GLU A 316 17.34 -10.32 -20.48
C GLU A 316 17.58 -10.08 -18.97
N VAL A 317 17.36 -8.84 -18.49
CA VAL A 317 17.53 -8.46 -17.07
C VAL A 317 16.81 -9.41 -16.11
N GLU A 318 15.70 -10.00 -16.56
CA GLU A 318 14.84 -10.88 -15.78
C GLU A 318 15.60 -12.13 -15.32
N LYS A 319 16.55 -12.65 -16.12
CA LYS A 319 17.41 -13.78 -15.74
C LYS A 319 18.31 -13.41 -14.56
N CYS A 320 18.98 -12.25 -14.65
CA CYS A 320 19.81 -11.72 -13.58
C CYS A 320 18.99 -11.52 -12.30
N LEU A 321 17.81 -10.90 -12.39
CA LEU A 321 16.94 -10.68 -11.24
C LEU A 321 16.43 -11.99 -10.60
N ILE A 322 16.10 -13.01 -11.41
CA ILE A 322 15.75 -14.35 -10.92
C ILE A 322 16.94 -15.01 -10.20
N ALA A 323 18.15 -14.92 -10.74
CA ALA A 323 19.35 -15.43 -10.05
C ALA A 323 19.57 -14.71 -8.70
N LEU A 324 19.33 -13.40 -8.63
CA LEU A 324 19.46 -12.62 -7.39
C LEU A 324 18.38 -12.94 -6.33
N LEU A 325 17.20 -13.44 -6.71
CA LEU A 325 16.22 -13.98 -5.73
C LEU A 325 16.75 -15.21 -4.98
N SER A 326 17.67 -15.97 -5.59
CA SER A 326 18.30 -17.16 -5.02
C SER A 326 19.56 -16.86 -4.20
N SER A 327 19.96 -15.59 -4.03
CA SER A 327 21.07 -15.18 -3.16
C SER A 327 20.77 -15.49 -1.69
N GLU A 328 21.79 -15.83 -0.89
CA GLU A 328 21.60 -16.09 0.55
C GLU A 328 21.17 -14.83 1.33
N SER A 329 21.54 -13.64 0.85
CA SER A 329 21.30 -12.36 1.51
C SER A 329 19.87 -11.85 1.33
N ASP A 330 19.17 -11.65 2.45
CA ASP A 330 17.84 -11.01 2.46
C ASP A 330 17.85 -9.62 1.82
N GLY A 331 18.93 -8.84 2.01
CA GLY A 331 19.08 -7.54 1.38
C GLY A 331 19.14 -7.60 -0.14
N THR A 332 19.65 -8.70 -0.70
CA THR A 332 19.62 -8.97 -2.15
C THR A 332 18.23 -9.42 -2.58
N LYS A 333 17.60 -10.37 -1.87
CA LYS A 333 16.24 -10.87 -2.17
C LYS A 333 15.21 -9.74 -2.22
N ILE A 334 15.29 -8.79 -1.27
CA ILE A 334 14.42 -7.61 -1.21
C ILE A 334 14.64 -6.72 -2.43
N ALA A 335 15.88 -6.36 -2.74
CA ALA A 335 16.20 -5.47 -3.86
C ALA A 335 15.86 -6.10 -5.23
N ALA A 336 16.11 -7.40 -5.40
CA ALA A 336 15.72 -8.16 -6.59
C ALA A 336 14.19 -8.21 -6.74
N SER A 337 13.45 -8.48 -5.66
CA SER A 337 11.97 -8.46 -5.68
C SER A 337 11.43 -7.06 -6.04
N GLN A 338 12.05 -5.99 -5.53
CA GLN A 338 11.71 -4.61 -5.88
C GLN A 338 11.98 -4.29 -7.36
N ALA A 339 13.10 -4.77 -7.91
CA ALA A 339 13.41 -4.62 -9.33
C ALA A 339 12.42 -5.36 -10.23
N ILE A 340 12.03 -6.60 -9.86
CA ILE A 340 11.00 -7.37 -10.57
C ILE A 340 9.64 -6.65 -10.53
N SER A 341 9.29 -6.07 -9.38
CA SER A 341 8.09 -5.24 -9.22
C SER A 341 8.07 -4.03 -10.17
N ALA A 342 9.20 -3.35 -10.36
CA ALA A 342 9.30 -2.23 -11.32
C ALA A 342 9.26 -2.72 -12.78
N MET A 343 10.03 -3.77 -13.10
CA MET A 343 10.11 -4.34 -14.46
C MET A 343 8.77 -4.86 -14.98
N CYS A 344 7.87 -5.37 -14.11
CA CYS A 344 6.61 -5.98 -14.54
C CYS A 344 5.53 -4.99 -15.04
N GLU A 345 5.82 -3.69 -15.10
CA GLU A 345 5.04 -2.74 -15.92
C GLU A 345 5.26 -2.94 -17.43
N HIS A 346 6.38 -3.55 -17.83
CA HIS A 346 6.62 -3.97 -19.22
C HIS A 346 6.04 -5.36 -19.46
N SER A 347 5.24 -5.54 -20.53
CA SER A 347 4.48 -6.78 -20.77
C SER A 347 5.37 -8.00 -21.05
N GLY A 348 6.41 -7.86 -21.88
CA GLY A 348 7.35 -8.96 -22.16
C GLY A 348 8.08 -9.44 -20.90
N SER A 349 8.46 -8.49 -20.02
CA SER A 349 9.06 -8.80 -18.71
C SER A 349 8.06 -9.48 -17.78
N LYS A 350 6.82 -8.98 -17.76
CA LYS A 350 5.72 -9.54 -16.96
C LYS A 350 5.42 -10.99 -17.34
N GLU A 351 5.47 -11.33 -18.63
CA GLU A 351 5.32 -12.70 -19.13
C GLU A 351 6.57 -13.56 -18.87
N PHE A 352 7.78 -13.00 -19.00
CA PHE A 352 9.03 -13.74 -18.74
C PHE A 352 9.10 -14.33 -17.32
N PHE A 353 8.67 -13.57 -16.30
CA PHE A 353 8.72 -14.03 -14.91
C PHE A 353 7.77 -15.19 -14.59
N ASN A 354 6.85 -15.56 -15.50
CA ASN A 354 5.83 -16.59 -15.28
C ASN A 354 6.41 -17.94 -14.79
N HIS A 355 7.36 -18.50 -15.53
CA HIS A 355 7.83 -19.88 -15.31
C HIS A 355 8.92 -20.04 -14.24
N GLN A 356 9.64 -18.96 -13.88
CA GLN A 356 10.80 -19.04 -12.98
C GLN A 356 10.82 -17.97 -11.90
N GLY A 357 10.33 -16.75 -12.17
CA GLY A 357 10.24 -15.69 -11.16
C GLY A 357 9.13 -15.94 -10.14
N ILE A 358 7.91 -16.25 -10.61
CA ILE A 358 6.74 -16.48 -9.73
C ILE A 358 6.99 -17.62 -8.72
N PRO A 359 7.47 -18.82 -9.11
CA PRO A 359 7.78 -19.88 -8.14
C PRO A 359 8.80 -19.48 -7.06
N GLN A 360 9.87 -18.75 -7.43
CA GLN A 360 10.86 -18.29 -6.46
C GLN A 360 10.29 -17.22 -5.51
N LEU A 361 9.49 -16.28 -6.01
CA LEU A 361 8.81 -15.29 -5.16
C LEU A 361 7.83 -15.96 -4.17
N ILE A 362 7.16 -17.05 -4.57
CA ILE A 362 6.29 -17.84 -3.67
C ILE A 362 7.11 -18.59 -2.62
N GLN A 363 8.33 -19.05 -2.94
CA GLN A 363 9.27 -19.56 -1.95
C GLN A 363 9.70 -18.46 -0.96
N LEU A 364 9.92 -17.22 -1.41
CA LEU A 364 10.27 -16.09 -0.54
C LEU A 364 9.14 -15.66 0.40
N LEU A 365 7.86 -15.90 0.08
CA LEU A 365 6.75 -15.75 1.03
C LEU A 365 6.87 -16.68 2.27
N LYS A 366 7.68 -17.75 2.18
CA LYS A 366 7.95 -18.68 3.28
C LYS A 366 9.18 -18.28 4.13
N SER A 367 9.78 -17.11 3.87
CA SER A 367 10.92 -16.59 4.64
C SER A 367 10.52 -16.16 6.06
N ASP A 368 11.43 -16.34 7.02
CA ASP A 368 11.32 -15.80 8.38
C ASP A 368 11.46 -14.25 8.41
N ASN A 369 12.01 -13.65 7.36
CA ASN A 369 12.21 -12.20 7.26
C ASN A 369 10.98 -11.49 6.67
N GLU A 370 10.29 -10.70 7.51
CA GLU A 370 9.08 -9.95 7.14
C GLU A 370 9.29 -8.98 5.96
N GLU A 371 10.50 -8.41 5.77
CA GLU A 371 10.79 -7.50 4.66
C GLU A 371 10.97 -8.27 3.34
N VAL A 372 11.55 -9.46 3.39
CA VAL A 372 11.61 -10.39 2.24
C VAL A 372 10.20 -10.81 1.83
N ARG A 373 9.34 -11.15 2.81
CA ARG A 373 7.93 -11.49 2.54
C ARG A 373 7.16 -10.32 1.92
N GLU A 374 7.32 -9.10 2.44
CA GLU A 374 6.65 -7.92 1.89
C GLU A 374 7.09 -7.60 0.45
N ALA A 375 8.40 -7.66 0.18
CA ALA A 375 8.95 -7.40 -1.15
C ALA A 375 8.53 -8.47 -2.17
N ALA A 376 8.53 -9.76 -1.78
CA ALA A 376 8.06 -10.84 -2.63
C ALA A 376 6.54 -10.75 -2.91
N ALA A 377 5.74 -10.41 -1.89
CA ALA A 377 4.30 -10.18 -2.05
C ALA A 377 4.01 -8.98 -2.97
N LEU A 378 4.80 -7.90 -2.89
CA LEU A 378 4.69 -6.73 -3.77
C LEU A 378 4.94 -7.11 -5.24
N ALA A 379 6.02 -7.85 -5.49
CA ALA A 379 6.35 -8.34 -6.83
C ALA A 379 5.24 -9.23 -7.39
N LEU A 380 4.73 -10.17 -6.61
CA LEU A 380 3.61 -11.04 -7.00
C LEU A 380 2.31 -10.26 -7.25
N ALA A 381 2.00 -9.24 -6.44
CA ALA A 381 0.81 -8.40 -6.62
C ALA A 381 0.85 -7.68 -7.96
N ASN A 382 2.00 -7.08 -8.31
CA ASN A 382 2.15 -6.37 -9.58
C ASN A 382 2.26 -7.32 -10.77
N LEU A 383 2.94 -8.48 -10.64
CA LEU A 383 3.02 -9.54 -11.66
C LEU A 383 1.66 -10.15 -12.02
N THR A 384 0.78 -10.36 -11.04
CA THR A 384 -0.57 -10.93 -11.26
C THR A 384 -1.61 -9.89 -11.70
N THR A 385 -1.37 -8.60 -11.44
CA THR A 385 -2.31 -7.52 -11.79
C THR A 385 -2.56 -7.49 -13.31
N CYS A 386 -3.82 -7.71 -13.70
CA CYS A 386 -4.30 -7.78 -15.07
C CYS A 386 -3.62 -8.85 -15.96
N ASN A 387 -2.99 -9.89 -15.37
CA ASN A 387 -2.36 -10.97 -16.13
C ASN A 387 -2.88 -12.36 -15.66
N PRO A 388 -3.85 -12.96 -16.38
CA PRO A 388 -4.38 -14.30 -16.09
C PRO A 388 -3.34 -15.42 -16.11
N ALA A 389 -2.36 -15.37 -17.02
CA ALA A 389 -1.33 -16.40 -17.13
C ALA A 389 -0.44 -16.43 -15.86
N ASN A 390 -0.12 -15.27 -15.31
CA ASN A 390 0.63 -15.14 -14.06
C ASN A 390 -0.22 -15.50 -12.83
N ALA A 391 -1.52 -15.21 -12.84
CA ALA A 391 -2.43 -15.66 -11.79
C ALA A 391 -2.56 -17.20 -11.75
N ASN A 392 -2.61 -17.85 -12.92
CA ASN A 392 -2.62 -19.31 -13.04
C ASN A 392 -1.26 -19.90 -12.63
N ALA A 393 -0.14 -19.35 -13.10
CA ALA A 393 1.20 -19.80 -12.71
C ALA A 393 1.45 -19.68 -11.19
N ALA A 394 0.86 -18.67 -10.52
CA ALA A 394 0.89 -18.57 -9.07
C ALA A 394 0.08 -19.69 -8.39
N ALA A 395 -1.06 -20.09 -8.95
CA ALA A 395 -1.82 -21.24 -8.45
C ALA A 395 -1.09 -22.57 -8.69
N GLU A 396 -0.47 -22.75 -9.86
CA GLU A 396 0.32 -23.93 -10.23
C GLU A 396 1.59 -24.10 -9.37
N ALA A 397 2.11 -23.00 -8.81
CA ALA A 397 3.23 -22.98 -7.87
C ALA A 397 2.80 -22.93 -6.39
N ASP A 398 1.60 -23.39 -6.05
CA ASP A 398 1.05 -23.51 -4.69
C ASP A 398 1.05 -22.19 -3.88
N ALA A 399 0.78 -21.03 -4.51
CA ALA A 399 0.79 -19.73 -3.82
C ALA A 399 -0.29 -19.56 -2.72
N ILE A 400 -1.36 -20.34 -2.75
CA ILE A 400 -2.56 -20.09 -1.93
C ILE A 400 -2.26 -20.17 -0.43
N ASP A 401 -1.64 -21.25 0.05
CA ASP A 401 -1.32 -21.38 1.49
C ASP A 401 -0.27 -20.35 1.96
N PRO A 402 0.84 -20.07 1.23
CA PRO A 402 1.77 -18.99 1.56
C PRO A 402 1.10 -17.61 1.64
N LEU A 403 0.20 -17.28 0.71
CA LEU A 403 -0.52 -16.01 0.71
C LEU A 403 -1.48 -15.90 1.91
N ILE A 404 -2.22 -16.96 2.23
CA ILE A 404 -3.11 -17.02 3.40
C ILE A 404 -2.32 -16.89 4.70
N ASN A 405 -1.17 -17.55 4.83
CA ASN A 405 -0.27 -17.35 5.96
C ASN A 405 0.28 -15.91 6.03
N THR A 406 0.54 -15.27 4.89
CA THR A 406 1.03 -13.88 4.80
C THR A 406 -0.03 -12.85 5.24
N LEU A 407 -1.33 -13.18 5.17
CA LEU A 407 -2.40 -12.33 5.76
C LEU A 407 -2.28 -12.17 7.28
N SER A 408 -1.48 -13.02 7.96
CA SER A 408 -1.16 -12.94 9.38
C SER A 408 0.27 -12.42 9.68
N SER A 409 0.93 -11.78 8.71
CA SER A 409 2.22 -11.09 8.91
C SER A 409 2.10 -9.93 9.92
N LYS A 410 3.22 -9.53 10.53
CA LYS A 410 3.29 -8.31 11.36
C LYS A 410 3.36 -7.02 10.54
N ARG A 411 3.52 -7.09 9.21
CA ARG A 411 3.66 -5.93 8.33
C ARG A 411 2.43 -5.71 7.45
N ASP A 412 1.84 -4.54 7.58
CA ASP A 412 0.67 -4.12 6.79
C ASP A 412 0.88 -4.23 5.27
N GLY A 413 2.08 -3.93 4.76
CA GLY A 413 2.39 -4.03 3.33
C GLY A 413 2.33 -5.48 2.85
N ALA A 414 2.92 -6.42 3.59
CA ALA A 414 2.83 -7.86 3.29
C ALA A 414 1.36 -8.34 3.26
N ILE A 415 0.54 -7.96 4.26
CA ILE A 415 -0.89 -8.32 4.31
C ILE A 415 -1.65 -7.73 3.11
N ALA A 416 -1.49 -6.44 2.84
CA ALA A 416 -2.18 -5.74 1.76
C ALA A 416 -1.79 -6.28 0.37
N ASN A 417 -0.51 -6.63 0.18
CA ASN A 417 -0.01 -7.23 -1.05
C ASN A 417 -0.54 -8.67 -1.21
N ALA A 418 -0.52 -9.50 -0.16
CA ALA A 418 -1.07 -10.85 -0.20
C ALA A 418 -2.58 -10.86 -0.53
N ALA A 419 -3.37 -9.98 0.09
CA ALA A 419 -4.78 -9.77 -0.24
C ALA A 419 -4.97 -9.30 -1.70
N THR A 420 -4.04 -8.51 -2.25
CA THR A 420 -4.06 -8.08 -3.65
C THR A 420 -3.76 -9.24 -4.61
N VAL A 421 -2.80 -10.13 -4.30
CA VAL A 421 -2.54 -11.35 -5.10
C VAL A 421 -3.76 -12.26 -5.08
N LEU A 422 -4.34 -12.53 -3.90
CA LEU A 422 -5.55 -13.34 -3.77
C LEU A 422 -6.74 -12.73 -4.53
N THR A 423 -6.89 -11.40 -4.53
CA THR A 423 -7.86 -10.68 -5.38
C THR A 423 -7.61 -10.98 -6.85
N ASN A 424 -6.38 -10.79 -7.33
CA ASN A 424 -6.01 -10.98 -8.73
C ASN A 424 -6.26 -12.42 -9.19
N MET A 425 -5.92 -13.42 -8.37
CA MET A 425 -6.22 -14.82 -8.63
C MET A 425 -7.74 -15.09 -8.64
N ALA A 426 -8.50 -14.57 -7.68
CA ALA A 426 -9.95 -14.75 -7.59
C ALA A 426 -10.75 -14.05 -8.72
N THR A 427 -10.13 -13.14 -9.50
CA THR A 427 -10.75 -12.68 -10.76
C THR A 427 -10.97 -13.84 -11.74
N GLN A 428 -10.07 -14.84 -11.73
CA GLN A 428 -10.16 -16.04 -12.55
C GLN A 428 -11.12 -17.04 -11.90
N GLU A 429 -12.25 -17.29 -12.57
CA GLU A 429 -13.32 -18.16 -12.06
C GLU A 429 -12.83 -19.57 -11.70
N ALA A 430 -11.96 -20.15 -12.54
CA ALA A 430 -11.36 -21.47 -12.32
C ALA A 430 -10.50 -21.56 -11.04
N LEU A 431 -10.01 -20.44 -10.49
CA LEU A 431 -9.19 -20.41 -9.28
C LEU A 431 -10.02 -20.21 -8.00
N ARG A 432 -11.26 -19.73 -8.08
CA ARG A 432 -12.08 -19.38 -6.90
C ARG A 432 -12.30 -20.56 -5.96
N GLY A 433 -12.70 -21.71 -6.49
CA GLY A 433 -12.90 -22.93 -5.70
C GLY A 433 -11.62 -23.41 -5.00
N SER A 434 -10.47 -23.33 -5.67
CA SER A 434 -9.17 -23.67 -5.09
C SER A 434 -8.78 -22.72 -3.95
N ILE A 435 -9.03 -21.41 -4.11
CA ILE A 435 -8.77 -20.41 -3.08
C ILE A 435 -9.72 -20.60 -1.88
N GLN A 436 -11.02 -20.82 -2.15
CA GLN A 436 -12.02 -21.04 -1.11
C GLN A 436 -11.73 -22.31 -0.28
N SER A 437 -11.20 -23.37 -0.90
CA SER A 437 -10.87 -24.64 -0.22
C SER A 437 -9.89 -24.53 0.96
N ARG A 438 -9.27 -23.36 1.18
CA ARG A 438 -8.23 -23.09 2.18
C ARG A 438 -8.64 -22.10 3.28
N ASP A 439 -9.94 -21.90 3.52
CA ASP A 439 -10.49 -20.94 4.53
C ASP A 439 -9.99 -19.49 4.33
N VAL A 440 -10.10 -19.02 3.08
CA VAL A 440 -9.75 -17.63 2.73
C VAL A 440 -10.64 -16.63 3.47
N MET A 441 -11.90 -16.98 3.78
CA MET A 441 -12.80 -16.06 4.46
C MET A 441 -12.45 -15.90 5.94
N GLY A 442 -12.09 -16.97 6.64
CA GLY A 442 -11.55 -16.89 8.01
C GLY A 442 -10.26 -16.08 8.07
N ALA A 443 -9.33 -16.32 7.13
CA ALA A 443 -8.06 -15.60 7.07
C ALA A 443 -8.20 -14.08 6.80
N LEU A 444 -9.25 -13.65 6.09
CA LEU A 444 -9.51 -12.24 5.79
C LEU A 444 -10.15 -11.45 6.97
N LEU A 445 -10.66 -12.12 8.01
CA LEU A 445 -11.33 -11.45 9.14
C LEU A 445 -10.43 -10.49 9.92
N ALA A 446 -9.17 -10.87 10.16
CA ALA A 446 -8.22 -10.02 10.88
C ALA A 446 -7.75 -8.82 10.03
N PRO A 447 -7.37 -8.98 8.74
CA PRO A 447 -7.16 -7.87 7.81
C PRO A 447 -8.34 -6.88 7.72
N LEU A 448 -9.59 -7.35 7.67
CA LEU A 448 -10.78 -6.48 7.69
C LEU A 448 -10.87 -5.61 8.96
N ARG A 449 -10.39 -6.11 10.10
CA ARG A 449 -10.38 -5.42 11.41
C ARG A 449 -9.06 -4.66 11.66
N SER A 450 -8.13 -4.57 10.69
CA SER A 450 -6.86 -3.84 10.85
C SER A 450 -7.09 -2.34 11.06
N ALA A 451 -6.18 -1.69 11.79
CA ALA A 451 -6.15 -0.23 11.91
C ALA A 451 -5.62 0.46 10.64
N ASN A 452 -4.94 -0.26 9.75
CA ASN A 452 -4.37 0.29 8.53
C ASN A 452 -5.40 0.31 7.39
N THR A 453 -5.72 1.50 6.88
CA THR A 453 -6.74 1.66 5.82
C THR A 453 -6.36 1.02 4.48
N VAL A 454 -5.07 0.81 4.20
CA VAL A 454 -4.63 0.07 3.00
C VAL A 454 -4.97 -1.41 3.16
N VAL A 455 -4.68 -2.00 4.33
CA VAL A 455 -5.04 -3.39 4.64
C VAL A 455 -6.55 -3.59 4.61
N GLN A 456 -7.34 -2.73 5.28
CA GLN A 456 -8.80 -2.75 5.20
C GLN A 456 -9.32 -2.70 3.75
N SER A 457 -8.75 -1.79 2.94
CA SER A 457 -9.13 -1.58 1.53
C SER A 457 -8.86 -2.82 0.68
N LYS A 458 -7.67 -3.45 0.81
CA LYS A 458 -7.33 -4.66 0.06
C LYS A 458 -8.03 -5.91 0.58
N ALA A 459 -8.30 -6.02 1.88
CA ALA A 459 -9.06 -7.12 2.47
C ALA A 459 -10.53 -7.11 2.01
N ALA A 460 -11.20 -5.94 2.04
CA ALA A 460 -12.56 -5.81 1.53
C ALA A 460 -12.64 -6.08 0.01
N LEU A 461 -11.61 -5.69 -0.75
CA LEU A 461 -11.48 -6.00 -2.17
C LEU A 461 -11.30 -7.51 -2.43
N ALA A 462 -10.49 -8.20 -1.62
CA ALA A 462 -10.32 -9.65 -1.71
C ALA A 462 -11.65 -10.39 -1.46
N VAL A 463 -12.41 -10.00 -0.42
CA VAL A 463 -13.76 -10.54 -0.16
C VAL A 463 -14.72 -10.26 -1.33
N ALA A 464 -14.66 -9.08 -1.96
CA ALA A 464 -15.47 -8.78 -3.13
C ALA A 464 -15.17 -9.69 -4.34
N ALA A 465 -13.92 -10.16 -4.47
CA ALA A 465 -13.50 -11.07 -5.54
C ALA A 465 -13.78 -12.55 -5.22
N THR A 466 -13.70 -12.98 -3.96
CA THR A 466 -13.92 -14.37 -3.54
C THR A 466 -15.37 -14.72 -3.21
N ALA A 467 -16.20 -13.76 -2.75
CA ALA A 467 -17.60 -14.02 -2.37
C ALA A 467 -18.58 -14.17 -3.57
N CYS A 468 -18.06 -14.45 -4.78
CA CYS A 468 -18.85 -14.65 -6.00
C CYS A 468 -19.79 -15.87 -5.89
N ASP A 469 -19.38 -16.90 -5.17
CA ASP A 469 -20.03 -18.21 -5.11
C ASP A 469 -20.90 -18.37 -3.85
N ALA A 470 -21.88 -19.27 -3.87
CA ALA A 470 -22.88 -19.38 -2.79
C ALA A 470 -22.27 -19.94 -1.49
N GLU A 471 -21.37 -20.90 -1.64
CA GLU A 471 -20.58 -21.54 -0.61
C GLU A 471 -19.64 -20.53 0.05
N ALA A 472 -18.91 -19.74 -0.76
CA ALA A 472 -18.02 -18.68 -0.29
C ALA A 472 -18.78 -17.60 0.50
N ARG A 473 -20.03 -17.28 0.10
CA ARG A 473 -20.91 -16.44 0.92
C ARG A 473 -21.30 -17.13 2.23
N ALA A 474 -21.80 -18.37 2.18
CA ALA A 474 -22.20 -19.09 3.39
C ALA A 474 -21.06 -19.17 4.43
N GLU A 475 -19.83 -19.42 3.98
CA GLU A 475 -18.59 -19.37 4.76
C GLU A 475 -18.36 -17.99 5.41
N LEU A 476 -18.29 -16.91 4.62
CA LEU A 476 -18.12 -15.54 5.11
C LEU A 476 -19.19 -15.14 6.15
N ARG A 477 -20.44 -15.56 5.94
CA ARG A 477 -21.56 -15.32 6.87
C ARG A 477 -21.36 -16.10 8.18
N ASN A 478 -21.06 -17.38 8.09
CA ASN A 478 -20.92 -18.26 9.26
C ASN A 478 -19.68 -17.90 10.11
N SER A 479 -18.60 -17.43 9.48
CA SER A 479 -17.40 -16.91 10.13
C SER A 479 -17.54 -15.47 10.63
N GLY A 480 -18.71 -14.84 10.51
CA GLY A 480 -19.00 -13.50 11.07
C GLY A 480 -18.36 -12.32 10.32
N GLY A 481 -17.92 -12.50 9.07
CA GLY A 481 -17.26 -11.46 8.29
C GLY A 481 -18.15 -10.30 7.83
N LEU A 482 -19.48 -10.44 7.95
CA LEU A 482 -20.44 -9.40 7.58
C LEU A 482 -20.40 -8.17 8.52
N GLU A 483 -20.15 -8.35 9.82
CA GLU A 483 -20.07 -7.24 10.78
C GLU A 483 -18.90 -6.28 10.46
N PRO A 484 -17.64 -6.74 10.29
CA PRO A 484 -16.54 -5.89 9.84
C PRO A 484 -16.81 -5.16 8.52
N LEU A 485 -17.42 -5.82 7.53
CA LEU A 485 -17.74 -5.19 6.24
C LEU A 485 -18.71 -4.00 6.39
N VAL A 486 -19.67 -4.09 7.32
CA VAL A 486 -20.61 -3.00 7.63
C VAL A 486 -19.93 -1.89 8.44
N GLU A 487 -18.98 -2.22 9.32
CA GLU A 487 -18.15 -1.22 10.02
C GLU A 487 -17.28 -0.42 9.04
N LEU A 488 -16.66 -1.07 8.05
CA LEU A 488 -15.81 -0.42 7.04
C LEU A 488 -16.55 0.64 6.20
N LEU A 489 -17.88 0.57 6.05
CA LEU A 489 -18.67 1.65 5.43
C LEU A 489 -18.57 2.98 6.19
N ARG A 490 -18.34 2.93 7.50
CA ARG A 490 -18.16 4.14 8.34
C ARG A 490 -16.75 4.74 8.22
N SER A 491 -15.83 4.09 7.50
CA SER A 491 -14.45 4.56 7.34
C SER A 491 -14.37 5.94 6.67
N LYS A 492 -13.45 6.77 7.17
CA LYS A 492 -13.14 8.07 6.56
C LYS A 492 -12.36 7.94 5.25
N ASN A 493 -11.71 6.79 5.00
CA ASN A 493 -10.97 6.53 3.77
C ASN A 493 -11.93 6.14 2.63
N ASP A 494 -11.78 6.79 1.47
CA ASP A 494 -12.68 6.64 0.32
C ASP A 494 -12.54 5.29 -0.39
N GLU A 495 -11.35 4.70 -0.42
CA GLU A 495 -11.12 3.38 -1.01
C GLU A 495 -11.67 2.27 -0.13
N VAL A 496 -11.52 2.39 1.20
CA VAL A 496 -12.12 1.46 2.17
C VAL A 496 -13.64 1.44 1.98
N ARG A 497 -14.30 2.60 1.93
CA ARG A 497 -15.75 2.66 1.65
C ARG A 497 -16.11 2.10 0.27
N ARG A 498 -15.29 2.34 -0.75
CA ARG A 498 -15.50 1.84 -2.12
C ARG A 498 -15.49 0.31 -2.18
N HIS A 499 -14.43 -0.32 -1.64
CA HIS A 499 -14.28 -1.77 -1.65
C HIS A 499 -15.25 -2.47 -0.70
N ALA A 500 -15.52 -1.90 0.48
CA ALA A 500 -16.58 -2.39 1.36
C ALA A 500 -17.95 -2.35 0.66
N SER A 501 -18.29 -1.24 -0.01
CA SER A 501 -19.55 -1.15 -0.78
C SER A 501 -19.62 -2.16 -1.94
N TRP A 502 -18.50 -2.47 -2.60
CA TRP A 502 -18.46 -3.52 -3.61
C TRP A 502 -18.68 -4.91 -2.99
N ALA A 503 -17.93 -5.27 -1.94
CA ALA A 503 -18.13 -6.53 -1.20
C ALA A 503 -19.59 -6.69 -0.73
N MET A 504 -20.18 -5.63 -0.19
CA MET A 504 -21.60 -5.57 0.17
C MET A 504 -22.55 -5.83 -1.01
N THR A 505 -22.25 -5.31 -2.20
CA THR A 505 -23.04 -5.54 -3.42
C THR A 505 -22.97 -7.00 -3.88
N VAL A 506 -21.80 -7.64 -3.72
CA VAL A 506 -21.60 -9.08 -4.01
C VAL A 506 -22.36 -9.93 -2.99
N CYS A 507 -22.14 -9.69 -1.70
CA CYS A 507 -22.80 -10.39 -0.59
C CYS A 507 -24.33 -10.33 -0.69
N ALA A 508 -24.92 -9.15 -0.90
CA ALA A 508 -26.36 -8.96 -1.05
C ALA A 508 -26.96 -9.54 -2.36
N SER A 509 -26.23 -10.40 -3.07
CA SER A 509 -26.76 -11.30 -4.12
C SER A 509 -27.42 -12.56 -3.56
N ASP A 510 -27.15 -12.89 -2.29
CA ASP A 510 -27.93 -13.86 -1.53
C ASP A 510 -28.92 -13.12 -0.60
N GLU A 511 -30.14 -13.65 -0.50
CA GLU A 511 -31.25 -13.10 0.29
C GLU A 511 -30.96 -13.23 1.80
N LEU A 512 -30.34 -14.34 2.23
CA LEU A 512 -29.99 -14.56 3.64
C LEU A 512 -28.88 -13.60 4.09
N MET A 513 -27.90 -13.34 3.23
CA MET A 513 -26.93 -12.25 3.43
C MET A 513 -27.57 -10.87 3.42
N ALA A 514 -28.43 -10.55 2.44
CA ALA A 514 -29.04 -9.22 2.36
C ALA A 514 -29.91 -8.91 3.59
N THR A 515 -30.61 -9.90 4.13
CA THR A 515 -31.38 -9.80 5.37
C THR A 515 -30.47 -9.51 6.57
N GLU A 516 -29.38 -10.27 6.72
CA GLU A 516 -28.42 -10.09 7.83
C GLU A 516 -27.68 -8.74 7.74
N LEU A 517 -27.31 -8.31 6.54
CA LEU A 517 -26.71 -7.00 6.28
C LEU A 517 -27.67 -5.85 6.60
N CYS A 518 -28.97 -6.01 6.32
CA CYS A 518 -29.99 -5.07 6.79
C CYS A 518 -30.11 -5.07 8.32
N ARG A 519 -30.07 -6.25 8.98
CA ARG A 519 -30.09 -6.39 10.44
C ARG A 519 -28.91 -5.71 11.13
N LEU A 520 -27.73 -5.73 10.50
CA LEU A 520 -26.52 -5.03 10.94
C LEU A 520 -26.56 -3.51 10.67
N GLY A 521 -27.65 -2.97 10.10
CA GLY A 521 -27.83 -1.54 9.87
C GLY A 521 -27.11 -0.97 8.64
N ALA A 522 -26.62 -1.83 7.74
CA ALA A 522 -25.88 -1.39 6.56
C ALA A 522 -26.68 -0.44 5.64
N LEU A 523 -28.00 -0.64 5.57
CA LEU A 523 -28.87 0.18 4.73
C LEU A 523 -28.95 1.64 5.21
N ASP A 524 -29.11 1.87 6.52
CA ASP A 524 -29.05 3.21 7.12
C ASP A 524 -27.73 3.91 6.78
N ILE A 525 -26.61 3.19 6.89
CA ILE A 525 -25.26 3.71 6.63
C ILE A 525 -25.08 4.04 5.15
N LEU A 526 -25.64 3.24 4.25
CA LEU A 526 -25.60 3.49 2.82
C LEU A 526 -26.53 4.64 2.40
N GLU A 527 -27.66 4.87 3.08
CA GLU A 527 -28.48 6.09 2.90
C GLU A 527 -27.67 7.32 3.34
N GLU A 528 -27.07 7.30 4.54
CA GLU A 528 -26.18 8.34 5.08
C GLU A 528 -25.02 8.69 4.12
N ILE A 529 -24.38 7.68 3.53
CA ILE A 529 -23.30 7.84 2.53
C ILE A 529 -23.83 8.44 1.22
N ASN A 530 -24.97 7.95 0.71
CA ASN A 530 -25.50 8.38 -0.59
C ASN A 530 -26.19 9.75 -0.56
N LEU A 531 -26.56 10.25 0.62
CA LEU A 531 -26.97 11.65 0.85
C LEU A 531 -25.76 12.60 0.98
N SER A 532 -24.58 12.09 1.33
CA SER A 532 -23.37 12.89 1.55
C SER A 532 -22.62 13.18 0.23
N VAL A 533 -22.55 14.45 -0.15
CA VAL A 533 -21.86 14.93 -1.36
C VAL A 533 -20.40 14.46 -1.46
N SER A 534 -19.70 14.33 -0.33
CA SER A 534 -18.29 13.91 -0.28
C SER A 534 -18.08 12.41 -0.09
N ARG A 535 -19.02 11.68 0.53
CA ARG A 535 -18.83 10.23 0.81
C ARG A 535 -19.43 9.31 -0.24
N LYS A 536 -20.45 9.78 -0.96
CA LYS A 536 -21.18 9.08 -2.03
C LYS A 536 -20.24 8.56 -3.13
N ASN A 537 -20.48 7.34 -3.60
CA ASN A 537 -19.82 6.79 -4.78
C ASN A 537 -20.72 5.76 -5.50
N LYS A 538 -20.35 5.38 -6.73
CA LYS A 538 -21.16 4.45 -7.55
C LYS A 538 -21.36 3.08 -6.90
N PHE A 539 -20.42 2.61 -6.07
CA PHE A 539 -20.52 1.33 -5.37
C PHE A 539 -21.44 1.42 -4.16
N SER A 540 -21.46 2.55 -3.43
CA SER A 540 -22.43 2.75 -2.34
C SER A 540 -23.86 2.91 -2.87
N GLU A 541 -24.05 3.49 -4.05
CA GLU A 541 -25.34 3.47 -4.75
C GLU A 541 -25.74 2.06 -5.19
N ALA A 542 -24.79 1.28 -5.73
CA ALA A 542 -25.05 -0.11 -6.13
C ALA A 542 -25.43 -1.00 -4.94
N ALA A 543 -24.68 -0.92 -3.84
CA ALA A 543 -24.95 -1.66 -2.60
C ALA A 543 -26.32 -1.33 -2.01
N TYR A 544 -26.66 -0.04 -1.94
CA TYR A 544 -27.96 0.44 -1.47
C TYR A 544 -29.11 -0.12 -2.30
N ASN A 545 -29.02 0.02 -3.63
CA ASN A 545 -30.04 -0.51 -4.54
C ASN A 545 -30.12 -2.05 -4.51
N LYS A 546 -29.01 -2.75 -4.27
CA LYS A 546 -28.95 -4.21 -4.13
C LYS A 546 -29.64 -4.69 -2.85
N LEU A 547 -29.39 -4.05 -1.70
CA LEU A 547 -30.11 -4.33 -0.45
C LEU A 547 -31.61 -4.00 -0.60
N LEU A 548 -31.97 -2.87 -1.19
CA LEU A 548 -33.38 -2.52 -1.48
C LEU A 548 -34.07 -3.52 -2.42
N ASN A 549 -33.35 -4.17 -3.36
CA ASN A 549 -33.94 -5.22 -4.18
C ASN A 549 -34.32 -6.48 -3.38
N ASN A 550 -33.74 -6.69 -2.18
CA ASN A 550 -34.12 -7.77 -1.25
C ASN A 550 -35.19 -7.32 -0.23
N ASN A 551 -35.52 -6.02 -0.15
CA ASN A 551 -36.61 -5.50 0.67
C ASN A 551 -37.54 -4.61 -0.18
N LEU A 552 -38.38 -5.27 -0.99
CA LEU A 552 -39.23 -4.58 -1.96
C LEU A 552 -40.28 -3.66 -1.31
N SER A 553 -40.79 -4.00 -0.13
CA SER A 553 -41.71 -3.14 0.64
C SER A 553 -41.06 -1.80 0.95
N LEU A 554 -39.82 -1.81 1.46
CA LEU A 554 -39.04 -0.60 1.75
C LEU A 554 -38.65 0.15 0.47
N LYS A 555 -38.20 -0.58 -0.56
CA LYS A 555 -37.87 0.02 -1.87
C LYS A 555 -39.05 0.78 -2.46
N TYR A 556 -40.24 0.17 -2.47
CA TYR A 556 -41.43 0.82 -3.00
C TYR A 556 -41.85 2.02 -2.16
N SER A 557 -41.78 1.89 -0.82
CA SER A 557 -42.12 2.96 0.11
C SER A 557 -41.20 4.18 -0.04
N GLN A 558 -39.90 4.00 -0.23
CA GLN A 558 -38.96 5.11 -0.45
C GLN A 558 -39.05 5.70 -1.86
N THR A 559 -39.02 4.86 -2.90
CA THR A 559 -38.82 5.30 -4.30
C THR A 559 -40.12 5.54 -5.06
N GLY A 560 -41.24 4.96 -4.61
CA GLY A 560 -42.49 4.89 -5.38
C GLY A 560 -42.44 3.98 -6.61
N TYR A 561 -41.37 3.19 -6.80
CA TYR A 561 -41.13 2.44 -8.03
C TYR A 561 -40.54 1.04 -7.81
N LEU A 562 -41.06 0.06 -8.56
CA LEU A 562 -40.53 -1.30 -8.64
C LEU A 562 -40.37 -1.71 -10.10
N SER A 563 -39.15 -2.02 -10.52
CA SER A 563 -38.82 -2.40 -11.91
C SER A 563 -39.50 -3.70 -12.33
N SER A 564 -39.43 -4.02 -13.64
CA SER A 564 -39.82 -5.32 -14.18
C SER A 564 -39.12 -6.50 -13.49
N SER A 565 -37.86 -6.30 -13.07
CA SER A 565 -37.03 -7.28 -12.36
C SER A 565 -37.30 -7.41 -10.86
N ASN A 566 -38.10 -6.53 -10.24
CA ASN A 566 -38.50 -6.68 -8.84
C ASN A 566 -39.72 -7.59 -8.73
N ILE A 567 -39.48 -8.89 -8.52
CA ILE A 567 -40.49 -9.94 -8.34
C ILE A 567 -41.15 -9.79 -6.96
N ILE A 568 -42.43 -9.46 -6.92
CA ILE A 568 -43.21 -9.41 -5.67
C ILE A 568 -43.60 -10.84 -5.27
N GLY A 569 -43.15 -11.26 -4.08
CA GLY A 569 -43.53 -12.51 -3.43
C GLY A 569 -44.39 -12.29 -2.17
N ASP A 570 -44.57 -13.36 -1.39
CA ASP A 570 -45.33 -13.33 -0.13
C ASP A 570 -44.66 -12.44 0.93
N GLY A 571 -45.47 -11.77 1.74
CA GLY A 571 -45.01 -10.86 2.79
C GLY A 571 -44.62 -9.47 2.27
N PHE A 572 -44.72 -9.20 0.96
CA PHE A 572 -44.63 -7.84 0.45
C PHE A 572 -45.81 -6.99 0.94
N TYR A 573 -45.53 -5.75 1.33
CA TYR A 573 -46.57 -4.79 1.71
C TYR A 573 -46.28 -3.38 1.17
N ASP A 574 -47.32 -2.75 0.65
CA ASP A 574 -47.33 -1.36 0.22
C ASP A 574 -47.80 -0.46 1.38
N TYR A 575 -46.83 0.06 2.14
CA TYR A 575 -47.06 1.05 3.19
C TYR A 575 -47.34 2.47 2.64
N GLY A 576 -47.02 2.71 1.37
CA GLY A 576 -47.12 4.02 0.73
C GLY A 576 -45.82 4.82 0.84
N ARG A 577 -45.82 6.02 0.26
CA ARG A 577 -44.59 6.81 0.12
C ARG A 577 -44.17 7.40 1.47
N ILE A 578 -42.97 7.05 1.93
CA ILE A 578 -42.36 7.59 3.15
C ILE A 578 -41.42 8.76 2.85
N ASN A 579 -41.24 9.65 3.82
CA ASN A 579 -40.25 10.71 3.73
C ASN A 579 -38.83 10.13 3.96
N PRO A 580 -37.77 10.67 3.31
CA PRO A 580 -36.39 10.27 3.57
C PRO A 580 -36.05 10.27 5.07
N GLY A 581 -35.27 9.29 5.52
CA GLY A 581 -34.97 9.10 6.96
C GLY A 581 -36.12 8.60 7.84
N THR A 582 -37.34 8.40 7.32
CA THR A 582 -38.42 7.72 8.06
C THR A 582 -38.20 6.22 8.00
N LYS A 583 -38.09 5.55 9.16
CA LYS A 583 -37.99 4.08 9.19
C LYS A 583 -39.34 3.44 8.87
N LEU A 584 -39.32 2.45 7.96
CA LEU A 584 -40.47 1.60 7.72
C LEU A 584 -40.66 0.64 8.89
N LEU A 585 -41.87 0.59 9.45
CA LEU A 585 -42.22 -0.31 10.55
C LEU A 585 -42.37 -1.76 10.04
N PRO A 586 -41.92 -2.76 10.82
CA PRO A 586 -42.17 -4.17 10.53
C PRO A 586 -43.66 -4.48 10.37
N LEU A 587 -44.00 -5.41 9.48
CA LEU A 587 -45.38 -5.81 9.21
C LEU A 587 -46.11 -6.33 10.48
N LYS A 588 -45.39 -6.99 11.39
CA LYS A 588 -45.89 -7.41 12.72
C LYS A 588 -46.48 -6.23 13.49
N ASP A 589 -45.72 -5.14 13.58
CA ASP A 589 -46.08 -3.95 14.35
C ASP A 589 -47.21 -3.18 13.64
N LEU A 590 -47.19 -3.14 12.31
CA LEU A 590 -48.25 -2.55 11.49
C LEU A 590 -49.60 -3.28 11.62
N CYS A 591 -49.57 -4.62 11.72
CA CYS A 591 -50.77 -5.41 11.98
C CYS A 591 -51.36 -5.17 13.37
N LEU A 592 -50.53 -4.80 14.36
CA LEU A 592 -50.92 -4.55 15.75
C LEU A 592 -51.40 -3.12 16.03
N GLN A 593 -51.30 -2.19 15.07
CA GLN A 593 -51.81 -0.82 15.22
C GLN A 593 -53.34 -0.77 15.17
N GLU A 594 -53.94 0.01 16.07
CA GLU A 594 -55.37 0.30 16.04
C GLU A 594 -55.80 0.95 14.71
N PRO A 595 -56.97 0.60 14.14
CA PRO A 595 -57.52 1.22 12.95
C PRO A 595 -57.63 2.75 13.08
N ASN A 596 -57.04 3.47 12.12
CA ASN A 596 -56.97 4.92 12.08
C ASN A 596 -57.41 5.47 10.69
N ASP A 597 -57.37 6.79 10.48
CA ASP A 597 -57.72 7.41 9.19
C ASP A 597 -56.56 7.46 8.18
N ILE A 598 -55.41 6.83 8.49
CA ILE A 598 -54.24 6.78 7.58
C ILE A 598 -54.52 5.79 6.45
N ARG A 599 -53.90 6.02 5.28
CA ARG A 599 -53.91 5.11 4.12
C ARG A 599 -53.72 3.64 4.55
N ALA A 600 -54.58 2.75 4.07
CA ALA A 600 -54.43 1.32 4.28
C ALA A 600 -53.14 0.76 3.66
N ILE A 601 -52.55 -0.21 4.35
CA ILE A 601 -51.29 -0.86 3.97
C ILE A 601 -51.65 -2.15 3.20
N LEU A 602 -51.29 -2.25 1.93
CA LEU A 602 -51.75 -3.36 1.09
C LEU A 602 -50.79 -4.55 1.19
N LEU A 603 -51.25 -5.68 1.72
CA LEU A 603 -50.46 -6.90 1.90
C LEU A 603 -50.66 -7.89 0.75
N VAL A 604 -49.58 -8.52 0.30
CA VAL A 604 -49.56 -9.66 -0.62
C VAL A 604 -49.03 -10.87 0.15
N ASN A 605 -49.88 -11.86 0.43
CA ASN A 605 -49.45 -13.11 1.06
C ASN A 605 -50.37 -14.29 0.68
N SER A 606 -49.81 -15.32 0.04
CA SER A 606 -50.49 -16.56 -0.33
C SER A 606 -50.13 -17.77 0.54
N LYS A 607 -49.29 -17.58 1.59
CA LYS A 607 -48.88 -18.65 2.50
C LYS A 607 -49.79 -18.73 3.72
N SER A 608 -50.39 -19.90 3.93
CA SER A 608 -51.09 -20.29 5.15
C SER A 608 -50.10 -20.66 6.26
N SER A 609 -50.46 -20.40 7.52
CA SER A 609 -49.64 -20.75 8.70
C SER A 609 -49.55 -22.26 9.00
N ASP A 610 -50.42 -23.08 8.39
CA ASP A 610 -50.45 -24.52 8.61
C ASP A 610 -49.64 -25.27 7.53
N VAL A 611 -48.38 -25.58 7.83
CA VAL A 611 -47.59 -26.60 7.11
C VAL A 611 -46.93 -27.54 8.11
N SER A 612 -47.70 -28.52 8.59
CA SER A 612 -47.14 -29.79 9.06
C SER A 612 -47.28 -30.81 7.93
N PRO A 613 -46.22 -31.54 7.53
CA PRO A 613 -46.34 -32.57 6.50
C PRO A 613 -47.22 -33.73 7.01
N PRO A 614 -48.20 -34.22 6.23
CA PRO A 614 -48.99 -35.37 6.63
C PRO A 614 -48.12 -36.65 6.67
N PRO A 615 -48.32 -37.54 7.65
CA PRO A 615 -47.54 -38.77 7.75
C PRO A 615 -47.90 -39.74 6.61
N SER A 616 -46.87 -40.35 6.01
CA SER A 616 -47.05 -41.43 5.04
C SER A 616 -47.41 -42.74 5.74
N THR A 617 -48.64 -43.22 5.54
CA THR A 617 -49.08 -44.58 5.88
C THR A 617 -49.66 -45.26 4.64
N GLU A 618 -49.44 -46.57 4.51
CA GLU A 618 -49.47 -47.27 3.24
C GLU A 618 -50.83 -47.92 2.89
N ASP A 619 -51.02 -48.10 1.57
CA ASP A 619 -51.52 -49.32 0.92
C ASP A 619 -53.03 -49.58 0.74
N LYS A 620 -53.31 -50.39 -0.30
CA LYS A 620 -54.56 -51.07 -0.74
C LYS A 620 -55.60 -50.24 -1.51
N SER A 621 -56.22 -50.75 -2.60
CA SER A 621 -55.90 -51.96 -3.39
C SER A 621 -56.64 -52.00 -4.75
N SER A 622 -56.19 -52.90 -5.65
CA SER A 622 -56.97 -53.68 -6.62
C SER A 622 -57.91 -53.00 -7.65
N ASP A 623 -57.49 -52.96 -8.92
CA ASP A 623 -58.08 -53.72 -10.05
C ASP A 623 -57.09 -53.65 -11.25
N ILE A 624 -56.70 -54.72 -11.95
CA ILE A 624 -57.43 -55.72 -12.77
C ILE A 624 -57.97 -55.16 -14.11
N GLY A 625 -57.32 -55.55 -15.22
CA GLY A 625 -58.04 -56.07 -16.39
C GLY A 625 -57.99 -55.30 -17.72
N TYR A 626 -57.14 -55.79 -18.65
CA TYR A 626 -57.32 -55.80 -20.12
C TYR A 626 -57.54 -54.49 -20.93
N GLY A 627 -56.66 -54.24 -21.90
CA GLY A 627 -56.86 -53.20 -22.93
C GLY A 627 -55.72 -53.08 -23.97
N ARG A 628 -55.73 -53.95 -24.99
CA ARG A 628 -54.87 -53.85 -26.20
C ARG A 628 -55.01 -52.46 -26.87
N SER A 629 -54.04 -51.89 -27.60
CA SER A 629 -53.28 -52.51 -28.70
C SER A 629 -52.11 -51.65 -29.24
N ILE A 630 -51.12 -52.31 -29.86
CA ILE A 630 -50.29 -51.85 -31.02
C ILE A 630 -49.29 -50.67 -30.82
N SER A 631 -47.99 -51.04 -30.79
CA SER A 631 -46.87 -50.67 -31.69
C SER A 631 -46.58 -49.18 -32.08
N SER A 632 -45.34 -48.75 -32.35
CA SER A 632 -44.16 -49.48 -32.84
C SER A 632 -42.76 -48.89 -32.47
N SER A 633 -41.74 -49.76 -32.59
CA SER A 633 -40.27 -49.55 -32.69
C SER A 633 -39.78 -48.27 -33.38
N SER A 634 -38.60 -47.70 -33.09
CA SER A 634 -37.24 -48.31 -33.04
C SER A 634 -36.34 -47.72 -31.91
N SER A 635 -35.38 -48.41 -31.27
CA SER A 635 -34.36 -49.42 -31.63
C SER A 635 -33.04 -48.86 -32.20
N LEU A 636 -31.94 -48.92 -31.42
CA LEU A 636 -30.58 -49.32 -31.87
C LEU A 636 -29.56 -49.59 -30.71
N ARG A 637 -29.26 -50.88 -30.45
CA ARG A 637 -28.02 -51.52 -29.87
C ARG A 637 -27.57 -51.11 -28.43
N ARG A 638 -27.25 -52.01 -27.46
CA ARG A 638 -26.38 -53.25 -27.36
C ARG A 638 -24.88 -52.94 -27.34
N ALA A 639 -24.00 -53.54 -26.52
CA ALA A 639 -24.05 -54.52 -25.38
C ALA A 639 -22.81 -54.26 -24.45
N SER A 640 -22.41 -54.96 -23.36
CA SER A 640 -22.57 -56.33 -22.76
C SER A 640 -22.73 -56.22 -21.20
N LYS A 641 -22.58 -57.17 -20.25
CA LYS A 641 -21.91 -58.50 -20.04
C LYS A 641 -20.37 -58.46 -19.98
N GLU A 642 -19.62 -59.23 -19.15
CA GLU A 642 -19.83 -60.38 -18.22
C GLU A 642 -19.20 -60.10 -16.80
N LYS A 643 -19.55 -60.74 -15.65
CA LYS A 643 -18.99 -61.99 -15.01
C LYS A 643 -17.47 -62.21 -15.23
N THR A 644 -16.60 -62.72 -14.33
CA THR A 644 -16.65 -63.40 -12.97
C THR A 644 -15.18 -63.57 -12.47
N SER A 645 -14.76 -63.83 -11.21
CA SER A 645 -15.30 -63.71 -9.82
C SER A 645 -14.29 -64.26 -8.77
N ALA A 646 -14.33 -63.80 -7.50
CA ALA A 646 -13.47 -64.19 -6.34
C ALA A 646 -11.97 -63.76 -6.44
N GLY A 647 -11.18 -63.60 -5.36
CA GLY A 647 -11.44 -63.63 -3.90
C GLY A 647 -10.15 -63.76 -3.05
N VAL A 648 -10.29 -63.70 -1.70
CA VAL A 648 -9.27 -63.99 -0.63
C VAL A 648 -8.34 -62.82 -0.17
N GLY A 649 -8.25 -62.62 1.15
CA GLY A 649 -7.32 -61.71 1.85
C GLY A 649 -7.87 -61.17 3.19
N SER A 650 -7.26 -61.51 4.33
CA SER A 650 -7.69 -61.16 5.73
C SER A 650 -6.46 -60.79 6.58
N PRO A 651 -6.49 -60.53 7.92
CA PRO A 651 -7.57 -60.39 8.92
C PRO A 651 -7.32 -59.22 9.95
N THR A 652 -7.77 -59.37 11.22
CA THR A 652 -7.39 -58.67 12.50
C THR A 652 -7.87 -57.20 12.71
N GLU A 653 -8.73 -56.86 13.71
CA GLU A 653 -8.61 -56.79 15.21
C GLU A 653 -8.09 -55.40 15.70
N GLU A 654 -8.43 -54.80 16.86
CA GLU A 654 -9.33 -55.12 18.01
C GLU A 654 -9.64 -53.83 18.86
N LYS A 655 -10.78 -53.76 19.60
CA LYS A 655 -11.01 -53.04 20.92
C LYS A 655 -10.70 -51.50 21.03
N SER A 656 -11.03 -50.73 22.08
CA SER A 656 -12.02 -50.79 23.19
C SER A 656 -12.27 -49.39 23.84
N GLU A 657 -13.35 -49.29 24.63
CA GLU A 657 -13.72 -48.26 25.64
C GLU A 657 -12.78 -48.20 26.90
N PRO A 658 -13.00 -47.39 27.98
CA PRO A 658 -13.55 -46.01 28.12
C PRO A 658 -12.92 -45.11 29.28
N THR A 659 -13.47 -43.89 29.48
CA THR A 659 -13.63 -43.12 30.77
C THR A 659 -12.46 -42.42 31.52
N SER A 660 -12.88 -41.45 32.37
CA SER A 660 -12.17 -40.72 33.46
C SER A 660 -11.46 -39.39 33.08
N GLY A 661 -11.52 -38.29 33.87
CA GLY A 661 -12.34 -38.02 35.05
C GLY A 661 -11.74 -36.98 36.03
N ARG A 662 -12.58 -36.07 36.60
CA ARG A 662 -12.24 -35.04 37.63
C ARG A 662 -11.28 -33.92 37.15
N ASN A 663 -11.14 -32.75 37.80
CA ASN A 663 -11.54 -32.31 39.15
C ASN A 663 -11.90 -30.79 39.21
N THR A 664 -12.44 -30.30 40.33
CA THR A 664 -12.86 -28.90 40.57
C THR A 664 -12.02 -28.15 41.61
N ALA A 665 -11.69 -26.87 41.34
CA ALA A 665 -11.51 -25.76 42.31
C ALA A 665 -11.35 -24.43 41.53
N LEU A 666 -12.01 -23.30 41.78
CA LEU A 666 -12.23 -22.48 43.00
C LEU A 666 -11.00 -21.73 43.52
N SER A 667 -10.92 -20.43 43.19
CA SER A 667 -10.28 -19.39 44.02
C SER A 667 -11.06 -18.07 43.92
N LYS A 668 -11.04 -17.26 44.97
CA LYS A 668 -11.68 -15.92 45.08
C LYS A 668 -10.68 -14.93 45.67
N GLY A 669 -10.78 -13.66 45.29
CA GLY A 669 -10.06 -12.55 45.95
C GLY A 669 -9.91 -11.36 45.00
N THR A 670 -10.88 -10.46 44.83
CA THR A 670 -11.33 -9.37 45.73
C THR A 670 -10.26 -8.34 46.11
N THR A 671 -10.32 -7.18 45.45
CA THR A 671 -9.98 -5.87 46.03
C THR A 671 -11.00 -4.82 45.56
N LYS A 672 -11.34 -3.89 46.45
CA LYS A 672 -12.08 -2.65 46.18
C LYS A 672 -11.15 -1.50 46.53
N GLU A 673 -11.29 -0.36 45.87
CA GLU A 673 -11.41 0.90 46.63
C GLU A 673 -12.15 2.00 45.86
N LYS A 674 -12.44 3.11 46.55
CA LYS A 674 -13.18 4.27 46.02
C LYS A 674 -12.31 5.52 46.11
N GLY A 675 -12.38 6.39 45.09
CA GLY A 675 -11.88 7.76 45.15
C GLY A 675 -12.91 8.74 44.58
N LEU A 676 -13.35 9.72 45.38
CA LEU A 676 -14.34 10.72 44.98
C LEU A 676 -13.88 12.12 45.43
N ARG A 677 -13.87 13.11 44.53
CA ARG A 677 -13.78 14.54 44.89
C ARG A 677 -14.59 15.42 43.92
N LYS A 678 -15.14 16.51 44.47
CA LYS A 678 -16.01 17.50 43.80
C LYS A 678 -15.25 18.82 43.57
N GLY A 679 -15.62 19.56 42.52
CA GLY A 679 -15.21 20.95 42.28
C GLY A 679 -16.41 21.82 41.87
N ARG A 680 -16.46 23.06 42.38
CA ARG A 680 -17.46 24.10 42.01
C ARG A 680 -17.12 24.66 40.62
N GLY A 681 -18.03 25.24 39.81
CA GLY A 681 -19.45 25.50 40.00
C GLY A 681 -19.82 27.00 40.06
N LYS A 682 -20.51 27.51 39.04
CA LYS A 682 -21.29 28.76 39.04
C LYS A 682 -22.47 28.65 38.05
N LYS A 683 -23.55 29.40 38.32
CA LYS A 683 -24.82 29.49 37.56
C LYS A 683 -25.22 30.97 37.47
N GLU A 684 -25.99 31.32 36.45
CA GLU A 684 -27.02 32.38 36.38
C GLU A 684 -27.51 32.39 34.91
N GLU A 685 -28.77 32.66 34.52
CA GLU A 685 -30.11 32.38 35.07
C GLU A 685 -31.02 32.08 33.82
N GLU A 686 -32.16 31.39 33.88
CA GLU A 686 -33.48 31.94 34.28
C GLU A 686 -34.51 30.82 34.61
N LYS A 687 -35.81 31.18 34.68
CA LYS A 687 -36.82 30.54 35.54
C LYS A 687 -37.58 29.34 34.96
N VAL A 688 -38.07 28.55 35.91
CA VAL A 688 -38.87 27.32 35.77
C VAL A 688 -40.37 27.64 35.75
N LYS A 689 -41.15 26.76 35.12
CA LYS A 689 -42.47 26.34 35.64
C LYS A 689 -42.49 24.82 35.77
N GLU A 690 -43.19 24.34 36.77
CA GLU A 690 -43.20 22.95 37.24
C GLU A 690 -44.34 22.14 36.61
N GLU A 691 -44.16 20.82 36.53
CA GLU A 691 -45.14 19.85 37.05
C GLU A 691 -44.42 18.50 37.31
N GLU A 692 -44.97 17.66 38.19
CA GLU A 692 -44.29 16.48 38.76
C GLU A 692 -44.72 15.17 38.10
N GLU A 693 -43.78 14.29 37.74
CA GLU A 693 -44.08 12.88 37.45
C GLU A 693 -43.73 11.97 38.64
N LEU A 694 -44.69 11.12 39.02
CA LEU A 694 -44.63 10.27 40.21
C LEU A 694 -44.30 8.82 39.84
N ILE A 695 -43.30 8.23 40.50
CA ILE A 695 -42.82 6.87 40.23
C ILE A 695 -43.87 5.83 40.67
N THR A 696 -44.26 4.93 39.76
CA THR A 696 -44.90 3.65 40.13
C THR A 696 -44.27 2.48 39.36
N VAL A 697 -44.07 1.36 40.05
CA VAL A 697 -43.42 0.15 39.52
C VAL A 697 -44.38 -1.05 39.59
N PRO A 698 -44.65 -1.74 38.47
CA PRO A 698 -45.10 -3.13 38.43
C PRO A 698 -43.90 -4.06 38.15
N LYS A 699 -43.40 -4.81 39.13
CA LYS A 699 -43.84 -6.17 39.51
C LYS A 699 -43.74 -7.22 38.39
N TRP A 700 -42.75 -8.12 38.52
CA TRP A 700 -42.71 -9.42 37.86
C TRP A 700 -43.83 -10.35 38.36
N ALA A 701 -44.53 -11.00 37.44
CA ALA A 701 -45.21 -12.29 37.63
C ALA A 701 -45.54 -12.90 36.25
N GLY A 702 -45.35 -14.21 36.08
CA GLY A 702 -45.77 -14.96 34.89
C GLY A 702 -44.64 -15.58 34.08
N GLU A 703 -44.43 -16.89 34.23
CA GLU A 703 -43.81 -17.73 33.20
C GLU A 703 -44.83 -17.92 32.05
N GLY A 704 -44.40 -17.90 30.79
CA GLY A 704 -45.35 -17.74 29.69
C GLY A 704 -44.89 -18.16 28.29
N SER A 705 -44.58 -19.44 28.10
CA SER A 705 -44.41 -20.13 26.79
C SER A 705 -43.27 -19.62 25.87
N PRO A 706 -42.86 -20.41 24.84
CA PRO A 706 -42.11 -19.86 23.71
C PRO A 706 -42.98 -18.83 22.97
N GLU A 707 -42.39 -17.75 22.45
CA GLU A 707 -43.12 -16.88 21.51
C GLU A 707 -43.59 -17.73 20.33
N LYS A 708 -44.90 -17.71 20.03
CA LYS A 708 -45.40 -18.28 18.78
C LYS A 708 -44.77 -17.51 17.62
N GLU A 709 -44.18 -18.25 16.69
CA GLU A 709 -43.68 -17.69 15.43
C GLU A 709 -44.81 -16.91 14.75
N TRP A 710 -44.54 -15.63 14.46
CA TRP A 710 -45.56 -14.73 13.92
C TRP A 710 -45.55 -14.81 12.40
N TYR A 711 -46.71 -15.15 11.83
CA TYR A 711 -46.90 -15.22 10.38
C TYR A 711 -47.74 -14.03 9.87
N PRO A 712 -47.45 -13.48 8.69
CA PRO A 712 -48.30 -12.47 8.05
C PRO A 712 -49.74 -12.98 7.83
N PRO A 713 -50.76 -12.10 7.87
CA PRO A 713 -52.13 -12.46 7.52
C PRO A 713 -52.24 -13.19 6.17
N PHE A 714 -52.94 -14.32 6.15
CA PHE A 714 -53.19 -15.13 4.94
C PHE A 714 -54.34 -14.52 4.11
N ASP A 715 -54.26 -14.62 2.77
CA ASP A 715 -55.26 -14.08 1.85
C ASP A 715 -55.88 -15.18 0.96
N PRO A 716 -56.97 -15.84 1.43
CA PRO A 716 -57.62 -16.92 0.69
C PRO A 716 -58.13 -16.49 -0.70
N ASP A 717 -58.64 -15.25 -0.80
CA ASP A 717 -59.14 -14.68 -2.05
C ASP A 717 -58.02 -14.51 -3.07
N PHE A 718 -56.86 -14.00 -2.64
CA PHE A 718 -55.69 -13.87 -3.49
C PHE A 718 -55.17 -15.23 -3.97
N CYS A 719 -55.16 -16.27 -3.11
CA CYS A 719 -54.83 -17.64 -3.53
C CYS A 719 -55.76 -18.17 -4.63
N VAL A 720 -57.08 -17.96 -4.50
CA VAL A 720 -58.06 -18.32 -5.54
C VAL A 720 -57.77 -17.55 -6.84
N TYR A 721 -57.43 -16.26 -6.75
CA TYR A 721 -57.11 -15.47 -7.94
C TYR A 721 -55.81 -15.92 -8.63
N VAL A 722 -54.76 -16.25 -7.88
CA VAL A 722 -53.51 -16.80 -8.43
C VAL A 722 -53.78 -18.13 -9.15
N TYR A 723 -54.61 -19.00 -8.58
CA TYR A 723 -55.03 -20.25 -9.22
C TYR A 723 -55.81 -20.02 -10.53
N GLU A 724 -56.81 -19.14 -10.52
CA GLU A 724 -57.59 -18.79 -11.72
C GLU A 724 -56.70 -18.21 -12.83
N VAL A 725 -55.81 -17.25 -12.52
CA VAL A 725 -54.88 -16.66 -13.51
C VAL A 725 -53.93 -17.71 -14.08
N THR A 726 -53.33 -18.54 -13.22
CA THR A 726 -52.39 -19.59 -13.63
C THR A 726 -53.06 -20.66 -14.48
N LYS A 727 -54.34 -20.97 -14.24
CA LYS A 727 -55.09 -21.98 -14.98
C LYS A 727 -55.67 -21.46 -16.30
N SER A 728 -56.11 -20.21 -16.36
CA SER A 728 -56.93 -19.69 -17.47
C SER A 728 -56.27 -18.61 -18.32
N ILE A 729 -55.20 -17.94 -17.83
CA ILE A 729 -54.55 -16.83 -18.55
C ILE A 729 -53.13 -17.19 -18.98
N LEU A 730 -52.37 -17.91 -18.13
CA LEU A 730 -51.02 -18.38 -18.47
C LEU A 730 -50.95 -19.25 -19.76
N PRO A 731 -51.90 -20.15 -20.07
CA PRO A 731 -51.82 -21.00 -21.27
C PRO A 731 -52.09 -20.29 -22.62
N ILE A 732 -52.37 -18.98 -22.61
CA ILE A 732 -52.58 -18.20 -23.84
C ILE A 732 -51.24 -17.99 -24.54
N ASN A 733 -51.08 -18.42 -25.80
CA ASN A 733 -49.78 -18.42 -26.50
C ASN A 733 -49.25 -17.02 -26.88
N SER A 734 -50.09 -15.98 -26.85
CA SER A 734 -49.77 -14.63 -27.31
C SER A 734 -49.59 -13.69 -26.12
N ILE A 735 -48.37 -13.14 -25.93
CA ILE A 735 -48.04 -12.23 -24.82
C ILE A 735 -48.98 -11.00 -24.77
N LYS A 736 -49.42 -10.53 -25.94
CA LYS A 736 -50.39 -9.43 -26.03
C LYS A 736 -51.76 -9.85 -25.47
N GLU A 737 -52.26 -11.01 -25.86
CA GLU A 737 -53.55 -11.53 -25.39
C GLU A 737 -53.52 -11.92 -23.91
N GLN A 738 -52.40 -12.48 -23.41
CA GLN A 738 -52.13 -12.70 -21.99
C GLN A 738 -52.28 -11.38 -21.19
N ILE A 739 -51.64 -10.30 -21.66
CA ILE A 739 -51.69 -8.98 -21.02
C ILE A 739 -53.10 -8.40 -21.05
N GLU A 740 -53.81 -8.49 -22.18
CA GLU A 740 -55.18 -7.99 -22.30
C GLU A 740 -56.17 -8.79 -21.44
N ALA A 741 -56.04 -10.12 -21.37
CA ALA A 741 -56.85 -10.98 -20.52
C ALA A 741 -56.59 -10.71 -19.03
N LEU A 742 -55.32 -10.59 -18.62
CA LEU A 742 -54.96 -10.25 -17.24
C LEU A 742 -55.46 -8.86 -16.84
N ALA A 743 -55.43 -7.87 -17.74
CA ALA A 743 -55.93 -6.53 -17.48
C ALA A 743 -57.47 -6.50 -17.30
N LYS A 744 -58.21 -7.28 -18.10
CA LYS A 744 -59.66 -7.46 -17.94
C LYS A 744 -59.99 -8.14 -16.61
N TYR A 745 -59.33 -9.25 -16.32
CA TYR A 745 -59.49 -10.01 -15.07
C TYR A 745 -59.23 -9.15 -13.81
N VAL A 746 -58.13 -8.40 -13.78
CA VAL A 746 -57.82 -7.48 -12.66
C VAL A 746 -58.86 -6.37 -12.54
N ALA A 747 -59.36 -5.83 -13.66
CA ALA A 747 -60.43 -4.84 -13.63
C ALA A 747 -61.73 -5.43 -13.05
N GLU A 748 -62.12 -6.64 -13.47
CA GLU A 748 -63.30 -7.35 -12.98
C GLU A 748 -63.24 -7.59 -11.47
N LYS A 749 -62.16 -8.21 -10.95
CA LYS A 749 -62.02 -8.49 -9.50
C LYS A 749 -61.97 -7.23 -8.63
N MET A 750 -61.59 -6.07 -9.18
CA MET A 750 -61.51 -4.78 -8.48
C MET A 750 -62.61 -3.77 -8.86
N GLY A 751 -63.77 -4.24 -9.31
CA GLY A 751 -64.99 -3.42 -9.44
C GLY A 751 -65.36 -3.04 -10.88
N GLY A 752 -64.92 -3.81 -11.87
CA GLY A 752 -65.32 -3.69 -13.27
C GLY A 752 -64.72 -2.51 -14.03
N THR A 753 -65.28 -2.21 -15.21
CA THR A 753 -64.94 -1.05 -16.03
C THR A 753 -65.59 0.22 -15.48
N ILE A 754 -64.78 1.26 -15.23
CA ILE A 754 -65.23 2.54 -14.66
C ILE A 754 -65.10 3.63 -15.74
N PRO A 755 -66.19 4.29 -16.16
CA PRO A 755 -66.12 5.47 -17.02
C PRO A 755 -65.34 6.60 -16.34
N LYS A 756 -64.52 7.36 -17.09
CA LYS A 756 -63.64 8.40 -16.51
C LYS A 756 -64.43 9.51 -15.79
N ASP A 757 -65.61 9.81 -16.31
CA ASP A 757 -66.62 10.72 -15.77
C ASP A 757 -67.20 10.27 -14.42
N LYS A 758 -67.24 8.96 -14.15
CA LYS A 758 -67.84 8.36 -12.92
C LYS A 758 -66.81 7.89 -11.91
N LEU A 759 -65.55 8.29 -12.07
CA LEU A 759 -64.49 7.90 -11.14
C LEU A 759 -64.67 8.55 -9.75
N GLN A 760 -65.38 9.67 -9.66
CA GLN A 760 -65.72 10.34 -8.39
C GLN A 760 -66.85 9.62 -7.64
N ASP A 761 -67.79 9.00 -8.36
CA ASP A 761 -68.90 8.22 -7.77
C ASP A 761 -68.44 6.85 -7.23
N PHE A 762 -67.26 6.39 -7.63
CA PHE A 762 -66.74 5.06 -7.29
C PHE A 762 -66.23 5.03 -5.84
N SER A 763 -67.10 4.64 -4.90
CA SER A 763 -66.87 4.65 -3.44
C SER A 763 -65.84 3.61 -2.95
N TRP A 764 -64.59 3.70 -3.42
CA TRP A 764 -63.48 2.82 -3.03
C TRP A 764 -63.02 3.11 -1.60
N GLU A 765 -63.00 4.37 -1.17
CA GLU A 765 -62.56 4.78 0.17
C GLU A 765 -63.44 4.15 1.26
N LEU A 766 -64.76 4.16 1.06
CA LEU A 766 -65.72 3.48 1.95
C LEU A 766 -65.46 1.97 2.03
N HIS A 767 -65.15 1.31 0.91
CA HIS A 767 -64.81 -0.13 0.87
C HIS A 767 -63.52 -0.43 1.65
N ILE A 768 -62.51 0.43 1.52
CA ILE A 768 -61.25 0.31 2.26
C ILE A 768 -61.50 0.52 3.76
N SER A 769 -62.23 1.57 4.17
CA SER A 769 -62.54 1.83 5.58
C SER A 769 -63.38 0.72 6.22
N GLU A 770 -64.35 0.15 5.48
CA GLU A 770 -65.11 -1.00 5.95
C GLU A 770 -64.22 -2.23 6.17
N LEU A 771 -63.26 -2.51 5.26
CA LEU A 771 -62.27 -3.56 5.46
C LEU A 771 -61.35 -3.31 6.67
N LYS A 772 -60.88 -2.08 6.90
CA LYS A 772 -60.07 -1.73 8.10
C LYS A 772 -60.84 -2.03 9.40
N PHE A 773 -62.13 -1.73 9.42
CA PHE A 773 -63.02 -2.00 10.55
C PHE A 773 -63.28 -3.52 10.74
N GLN A 774 -63.61 -4.24 9.66
CA GLN A 774 -63.86 -5.69 9.70
C GLN A 774 -62.61 -6.48 10.13
N LEU A 775 -61.43 -6.14 9.59
CA LEU A 775 -60.15 -6.79 9.91
C LEU A 775 -59.53 -6.31 11.23
N LYS A 776 -60.03 -5.21 11.80
CA LYS A 776 -59.46 -4.49 12.97
C LYS A 776 -57.97 -4.17 12.83
N SER A 777 -57.51 -3.86 11.62
CA SER A 777 -56.12 -3.56 11.33
C SER A 777 -55.98 -2.51 10.23
N ASN A 778 -54.84 -1.83 10.20
CA ASN A 778 -54.47 -0.93 9.10
C ASN A 778 -53.93 -1.70 7.87
N VAL A 779 -53.61 -2.98 8.03
CA VAL A 779 -53.11 -3.87 6.97
C VAL A 779 -54.29 -4.60 6.32
N ILE A 780 -54.43 -4.48 5.00
CA ILE A 780 -55.49 -5.11 4.20
C ILE A 780 -54.86 -6.07 3.18
N PRO A 781 -55.21 -7.36 3.18
CA PRO A 781 -54.81 -8.29 2.13
C PRO A 781 -55.41 -7.92 0.76
N ILE A 782 -54.59 -7.92 -0.29
CA ILE A 782 -54.93 -7.38 -1.62
C ILE A 782 -56.15 -8.03 -2.27
N GLY A 783 -56.39 -9.32 -2.01
CA GLY A 783 -57.51 -10.11 -2.53
C GLY A 783 -58.86 -9.66 -1.97
N HIS A 784 -58.90 -9.04 -0.80
CA HIS A 784 -60.13 -8.55 -0.17
C HIS A 784 -60.68 -7.27 -0.85
N ILE A 785 -59.87 -6.57 -1.64
CA ILE A 785 -60.22 -5.26 -2.23
C ILE A 785 -61.05 -5.44 -3.51
N LYS A 786 -62.37 -5.58 -3.34
CA LYS A 786 -63.32 -5.75 -4.44
C LYS A 786 -63.65 -4.45 -5.20
N LYS A 787 -63.32 -3.28 -4.63
CA LYS A 787 -63.48 -1.95 -5.26
C LYS A 787 -62.15 -1.20 -5.20
N GLY A 788 -61.33 -1.33 -6.25
CA GLY A 788 -59.98 -0.75 -6.29
C GLY A 788 -59.80 0.24 -7.43
N ILE A 789 -59.36 1.46 -7.14
CA ILE A 789 -58.86 2.42 -8.14
C ILE A 789 -57.49 2.01 -8.72
N PHE A 790 -56.98 2.80 -9.67
CA PHE A 790 -55.81 2.50 -10.51
C PHE A 790 -54.59 1.91 -9.80
N TYR A 791 -54.23 2.38 -8.60
CA TYR A 791 -53.01 1.91 -7.91
C TYR A 791 -53.16 0.47 -7.37
N HIS A 792 -54.31 0.13 -6.77
CA HIS A 792 -54.62 -1.25 -6.36
C HIS A 792 -54.57 -2.20 -7.56
N ARG A 793 -55.17 -1.78 -8.69
CA ARG A 793 -55.19 -2.56 -9.94
C ARG A 793 -53.79 -2.75 -10.51
N ALA A 794 -52.96 -1.70 -10.51
CA ALA A 794 -51.57 -1.78 -10.97
C ALA A 794 -50.72 -2.72 -10.08
N LEU A 795 -50.91 -2.69 -8.76
CA LEU A 795 -50.25 -3.59 -7.82
C LEU A 795 -50.69 -5.05 -8.07
N LEU A 796 -51.99 -5.33 -8.07
CA LEU A 796 -52.51 -6.69 -8.27
C LEU A 796 -52.11 -7.27 -9.64
N PHE A 797 -52.13 -6.45 -10.70
CA PHE A 797 -51.64 -6.85 -12.03
C PHE A 797 -50.14 -7.20 -12.04
N LYS A 798 -49.30 -6.39 -11.37
CA LYS A 798 -47.86 -6.66 -11.23
C LYS A 798 -47.62 -7.96 -10.45
N VAL A 799 -48.36 -8.18 -9.36
CA VAL A 799 -48.30 -9.38 -8.53
C VAL A 799 -48.68 -10.64 -9.31
N PHE A 800 -49.82 -10.64 -10.02
CA PHE A 800 -50.22 -11.80 -10.83
C PHE A 800 -49.23 -12.11 -11.95
N LYS A 801 -48.63 -11.09 -12.59
CA LYS A 801 -47.57 -11.31 -13.59
C LYS A 801 -46.38 -12.09 -13.00
N MET A 802 -46.12 -11.95 -11.70
CA MET A 802 -44.99 -12.57 -11.00
C MET A 802 -45.34 -13.95 -10.44
N PHE A 803 -46.47 -14.10 -9.74
CA PHE A 803 -46.90 -15.39 -9.19
C PHE A 803 -47.28 -16.43 -10.26
N ALA A 804 -47.83 -16.01 -11.41
CA ALA A 804 -48.20 -16.92 -12.49
C ALA A 804 -47.03 -17.29 -13.43
N SER A 805 -45.77 -16.97 -13.07
CA SER A 805 -44.57 -17.35 -13.84
C SER A 805 -44.55 -16.88 -15.32
N PHE A 806 -44.87 -15.60 -15.57
CA PHE A 806 -44.60 -14.96 -16.87
C PHE A 806 -43.11 -14.59 -17.01
N ALA A 807 -42.23 -15.57 -16.80
CA ALA A 807 -40.78 -15.47 -16.91
C ALA A 807 -40.36 -15.48 -18.40
N ILE A 808 -40.45 -14.30 -19.02
CA ILE A 808 -39.89 -14.05 -20.35
C ILE A 808 -38.37 -14.27 -20.30
N LYS A 809 -37.85 -15.08 -21.23
CA LYS A 809 -36.45 -15.11 -21.64
C LYS A 809 -36.15 -13.95 -22.58
#